data_AF-A0A3E1P8K6-F1
#
_entry.id   AF-A0A3E1P8K6-F1
#
_cell.length_a   1.000
_cell.length_b   1.000
_cell.length_c   1.000
_cell.angle_alpha   90.00
_cell.angle_beta   90.00
_cell.angle_gamma   90.00
#
_symmetry.space_group_name_H-M   'P 1'
#
loop_
_entity.id
_entity.type
_entity.pdbx_description
1 polymer ?
#
loop_
_entity_poly.entity_id
_entity_poly.type
_entity_poly.pdbx_seq_one_letter_code
_entity_poly.pdbx_strand_id
1 'polypeptide(L)'
;MQTNSLLQLLKEYKIVIPPIQRDYAQGRNTGKIPQIRGRFLDAIVQVLTDASLRPLELDFIYGYTGQDQDQLFFYPLDGQQRLTTLFLIHWYVAQKEKISEQLLEKFSYATRKSSREFCQRLVSFKAKGGFDSIDEEIMNQSWFFASWQNDPTINAMLVMLKEIEKSFQTLPNRVWEQLAGDHPRLIFHILPMDDLGLPDDLYIKMNARGKELTDFEHFKSKFSEILDSKNAGVFNIAVDKEWSDLFWNIFKNNEKITDLAKDVDNGFLNFFWYLTHILTTQQEIQLDVKEDWITTINKVYKGREDNIQFLFACLNLFEDLQRKPGQVWTDYFYTEAADFHPSKVRLFYINAKINLFEKCAVNYMTDTFVLREQLILYTFIHIHLNQKTVPAEFYRTLRNHLEFASDSFVKISNLKVLYATMDKLVEGLIAEDDLSFSKRQIEEEKKKKELIAKYPDLKEIVYHLEDHTLLRGNIGIFDFDAELKIYGDLFNQIFIEKFDYFGISKALLTFGNYTQEYGQYMRRFGNTSIIVWREIFNESANRKGFEHTKKILKAYLDKFRYNPAITNEIILQEYLDQFVQDADRPKDIFYYYLKHPNFSTWNGSSTDGYYWWQDFKNKPYEAVMLFRTNYIGRHWSPFLLELSFRNENCKLENYDAPLVFSNGQVIFEIRNVNNGFRFKAADDLSAAYLQEIIKGNEQFTDDGIYKITQNADGLDLEDRIEKCNTFLNSLIH
;
A
#
# COMPACT_ATOMS: atom_id res chain seq x y z
N MET A 1 55.45 -4.01 -6.71
CA MET A 1 54.60 -3.68 -5.54
C MET A 1 55.38 -4.03 -4.29
N GLN A 2 55.60 -3.07 -3.41
CA GLN A 2 56.33 -3.29 -2.16
C GLN A 2 55.32 -3.64 -1.07
N THR A 3 55.45 -4.84 -0.49
CA THR A 3 54.73 -5.24 0.73
C THR A 3 55.30 -4.47 1.91
N ASN A 4 54.42 -3.87 2.70
CA ASN A 4 54.79 -3.03 3.84
C ASN A 4 53.98 -3.40 5.08
N SER A 5 54.54 -3.13 6.25
CA SER A 5 53.83 -3.04 7.53
C SER A 5 53.74 -1.59 8.01
N LEU A 6 52.95 -1.32 9.05
CA LEU A 6 52.81 0.03 9.60
C LEU A 6 54.16 0.61 10.07
N LEU A 7 54.96 -0.16 10.81
CA LEU A 7 56.25 0.34 11.31
C LEU A 7 57.30 0.50 10.20
N GLN A 8 57.26 -0.34 9.16
CA GLN A 8 58.11 -0.13 7.97
C GLN A 8 57.76 1.20 7.30
N LEU A 9 56.47 1.48 7.12
CA LEU A 9 56.01 2.75 6.57
C LEU A 9 56.38 3.95 7.46
N LEU A 10 56.26 3.83 8.80
CA LEU A 10 56.63 4.89 9.74
C LEU A 10 58.16 5.10 9.86
N LYS A 11 58.99 4.09 9.55
CA LYS A 11 60.45 4.27 9.48
C LYS A 11 60.80 5.26 8.37
N GLU A 12 60.19 5.09 7.21
CA GLU A 12 60.46 5.87 6.01
C GLU A 12 59.71 7.23 6.00
N TYR A 13 58.44 7.26 6.43
CA TYR A 13 57.57 8.43 6.27
C TYR A 13 56.88 8.86 7.56
N LYS A 14 56.55 10.15 7.64
CA LYS A 14 55.55 10.68 8.57
C LYS A 14 54.17 10.61 7.92
N ILE A 15 53.29 9.77 8.47
CA ILE A 15 51.94 9.58 7.93
C ILE A 15 51.04 10.70 8.43
N VAL A 16 50.41 11.44 7.50
CA VAL A 16 49.50 12.54 7.84
C VAL A 16 48.19 12.36 7.09
N ILE A 17 47.10 12.05 7.80
CA ILE A 17 45.76 11.92 7.20
C ILE A 17 45.29 13.29 6.68
N PRO A 18 45.05 13.46 5.35
CA PRO A 18 44.73 14.76 4.74
C PRO A 18 43.35 15.33 5.14
N PRO A 19 43.13 16.66 4.97
CA PRO A 19 41.85 17.30 5.27
C PRO A 19 40.64 16.78 4.51
N ILE A 20 40.84 16.39 3.24
CA ILE A 20 39.76 15.97 2.34
C ILE A 20 39.13 14.65 2.79
N GLN A 21 39.75 13.96 3.75
CA GLN A 21 39.35 12.65 4.24
C GLN A 21 38.20 12.67 5.24
N ARG A 22 37.31 11.68 5.11
CA ARG A 22 36.19 11.44 6.04
C ARG A 22 36.69 11.05 7.45
N ASP A 23 35.82 11.25 8.44
CA ASP A 23 36.04 10.79 9.82
C ASP A 23 36.44 9.32 9.89
N TYR A 24 37.12 8.94 10.96
CA TYR A 24 37.29 7.53 11.30
C TYR A 24 35.92 6.89 11.58
N ALA A 25 35.55 5.87 10.81
CA ALA A 25 34.21 5.29 10.76
C ALA A 25 34.15 3.84 11.26
N GLN A 26 35.25 3.09 11.23
CA GLN A 26 35.29 1.68 11.67
C GLN A 26 34.95 1.50 13.16
N GLY A 27 35.12 2.54 13.97
CA GLY A 27 34.74 2.58 15.38
C GLY A 27 33.30 3.02 15.67
N ARG A 28 32.45 3.30 14.68
CA ARG A 28 31.08 3.77 14.92
C ARG A 28 30.16 2.63 15.40
N ASN A 29 29.08 2.97 16.09
CA ASN A 29 28.08 2.01 16.58
C ASN A 29 26.78 2.00 15.75
N THR A 30 26.82 2.46 14.50
CA THR A 30 25.64 2.58 13.62
C THR A 30 25.61 1.50 12.53
N GLY A 31 24.41 1.08 12.14
CA GLY A 31 24.17 0.18 11.00
C GLY A 31 24.90 -1.17 11.13
N LYS A 32 25.52 -1.63 10.03
CA LYS A 32 26.26 -2.91 9.96
C LYS A 32 27.69 -2.82 10.53
N ILE A 33 28.16 -1.63 10.92
CA ILE A 33 29.56 -1.37 11.32
C ILE A 33 30.02 -2.24 12.51
N PRO A 34 29.24 -2.44 13.60
CA PRO A 34 29.66 -3.29 14.71
C PRO A 34 29.98 -4.74 14.28
N GLN A 35 29.21 -5.29 13.34
CA GLN A 35 29.43 -6.65 12.83
C GLN A 35 30.70 -6.73 11.97
N ILE A 36 30.93 -5.72 11.13
CA ILE A 36 32.14 -5.64 10.28
C ILE A 36 33.39 -5.48 11.15
N ARG A 37 33.35 -4.59 12.16
CA ARG A 37 34.44 -4.41 13.13
C ARG A 37 34.76 -5.71 13.86
N GLY A 38 33.74 -6.40 14.37
CA GLY A 38 33.93 -7.69 15.06
C GLY A 38 34.65 -8.71 14.18
N ARG A 39 34.13 -8.94 12.96
CA ARG A 39 34.76 -9.88 12.00
C ARG A 39 36.21 -9.50 11.67
N PHE A 40 36.49 -8.21 11.54
CA PHE A 40 37.83 -7.73 11.23
C PHE A 40 38.82 -7.94 12.37
N LEU A 41 38.43 -7.61 13.62
CA LEU A 41 39.25 -7.86 14.80
C LEU A 41 39.46 -9.37 15.03
N ASP A 42 38.44 -10.20 14.80
CA ASP A 42 38.56 -11.66 14.90
C ASP A 42 39.58 -12.21 13.90
N ALA A 43 39.57 -11.73 12.64
CA ALA A 43 40.55 -12.13 11.64
C ALA A 43 41.98 -11.74 12.04
N ILE A 44 42.16 -10.56 12.65
CA ILE A 44 43.46 -10.13 13.16
C ILE A 44 43.92 -11.03 14.31
N VAL A 45 43.06 -11.28 15.30
CA VAL A 45 43.37 -12.15 16.44
C VAL A 45 43.76 -13.56 15.98
N GLN A 46 43.07 -14.11 14.98
CA GLN A 46 43.39 -15.42 14.42
C GLN A 46 44.80 -15.46 13.82
N VAL A 47 45.15 -14.49 12.97
CA VAL A 47 46.45 -14.48 12.26
C VAL A 47 47.62 -14.18 13.21
N LEU A 48 47.37 -13.48 14.31
CA LEU A 48 48.33 -13.26 15.39
C LEU A 48 48.45 -14.50 16.32
N THR A 49 47.39 -15.26 16.52
CA THR A 49 47.48 -16.46 17.40
C THR A 49 48.06 -17.67 16.68
N ASP A 50 47.70 -17.87 15.41
CA ASP A 50 48.09 -19.03 14.63
C ASP A 50 49.14 -18.67 13.58
N ALA A 51 50.40 -19.03 13.87
CA ALA A 51 51.54 -18.80 12.99
C ALA A 51 51.46 -19.60 11.68
N SER A 52 50.64 -20.65 11.59
CA SER A 52 50.48 -21.47 10.38
C SER A 52 49.61 -20.79 9.31
N LEU A 53 48.78 -19.82 9.70
CA LEU A 53 48.00 -19.03 8.75
C LEU A 53 48.92 -18.13 7.91
N ARG A 54 48.46 -17.69 6.74
CA ARG A 54 49.16 -16.66 5.97
C ARG A 54 48.97 -15.28 6.65
N PRO A 55 49.93 -14.35 6.51
CA PRO A 55 49.75 -12.96 6.94
C PRO A 55 48.44 -12.38 6.37
N LEU A 56 47.78 -11.53 7.17
CA LEU A 56 46.58 -10.83 6.75
C LEU A 56 46.97 -9.69 5.82
N GLU A 57 46.60 -9.84 4.55
CA GLU A 57 46.79 -8.82 3.54
C GLU A 57 45.62 -7.83 3.59
N LEU A 58 45.92 -6.57 3.91
CA LEU A 58 44.97 -5.46 4.06
C LEU A 58 44.82 -4.66 2.74
N ASP A 59 45.03 -5.34 1.62
CA ASP A 59 45.02 -4.82 0.25
C ASP A 59 45.93 -3.59 0.06
N PHE A 60 45.51 -2.67 -0.81
CA PHE A 60 46.28 -1.51 -1.23
C PHE A 60 46.03 -0.28 -0.36
N ILE A 61 47.08 0.49 -0.14
CA ILE A 61 47.05 1.83 0.44
C ILE A 61 47.61 2.79 -0.60
N TYR A 62 46.79 3.78 -0.96
CA TYR A 62 47.09 4.75 -1.99
C TYR A 62 47.42 6.08 -1.33
N GLY A 63 48.46 6.74 -1.79
CA GLY A 63 48.83 8.06 -1.30
C GLY A 63 49.92 8.68 -2.14
N TYR A 64 50.14 9.97 -1.91
CA TYR A 64 51.25 10.71 -2.49
C TYR A 64 52.30 10.97 -1.41
N THR A 65 53.55 11.07 -1.85
CA THR A 65 54.66 11.43 -0.97
C THR A 65 54.91 12.93 -1.04
N GLY A 66 55.34 13.50 0.07
CA GLY A 66 55.75 14.89 0.14
C GLY A 66 57.06 15.00 0.90
N GLN A 67 57.85 16.02 0.60
CA GLN A 67 59.06 16.33 1.35
C GLN A 67 58.95 17.75 1.89
N ASP A 68 59.11 17.89 3.21
CA ASP A 68 59.29 19.18 3.87
C ASP A 68 60.59 19.09 4.68
N GLN A 69 61.57 19.91 4.30
CA GLN A 69 62.95 19.87 4.80
C GLN A 69 63.56 18.45 4.66
N ASP A 70 64.06 17.87 5.76
CA ASP A 70 64.65 16.52 5.83
C ASP A 70 63.64 15.41 6.20
N GLN A 71 62.34 15.74 6.28
CA GLN A 71 61.29 14.79 6.66
C GLN A 71 60.43 14.42 5.45
N LEU A 72 60.35 13.12 5.16
CA LEU A 72 59.41 12.57 4.18
C LEU A 72 58.03 12.38 4.82
N PHE A 73 56.99 12.72 4.08
CA PHE A 73 55.58 12.63 4.46
C PHE A 73 54.84 11.69 3.51
N PHE A 74 53.89 10.94 4.07
CA PHE A 74 52.95 10.14 3.29
C PHE A 74 51.52 10.58 3.59
N TYR A 75 50.81 10.96 2.53
CA TYR A 75 49.44 11.45 2.59
C TYR A 75 48.50 10.42 1.98
N PRO A 76 47.84 9.57 2.78
CA PRO A 76 46.93 8.56 2.25
C PRO A 76 45.69 9.22 1.61
N LEU A 77 45.42 8.84 0.36
CA LEU A 77 44.21 9.14 -0.40
C LEU A 77 43.12 8.08 -0.18
N ASP A 78 43.53 6.82 0.00
CA ASP A 78 42.67 5.71 0.41
C ASP A 78 43.44 4.76 1.36
N GLY A 79 42.71 4.07 2.24
CA GLY A 79 43.29 3.21 3.28
C GLY A 79 43.50 3.89 4.64
N GLN A 80 43.05 5.14 4.85
CA GLN A 80 43.21 5.83 6.14
C GLN A 80 42.56 5.10 7.33
N GLN A 81 41.45 4.40 7.09
CA GLN A 81 40.73 3.67 8.13
C GLN A 81 41.59 2.49 8.58
N ARG A 82 42.17 1.75 7.62
CA ARG A 82 43.11 0.65 7.86
C ARG A 82 44.35 1.14 8.63
N LEU A 83 44.96 2.25 8.20
CA LEU A 83 46.13 2.84 8.89
C LEU A 83 45.80 3.28 10.31
N THR A 84 44.65 3.92 10.53
CA THR A 84 44.20 4.35 11.86
C THR A 84 43.97 3.15 12.77
N THR A 85 43.31 2.10 12.29
CA THR A 85 43.09 0.87 13.07
C THR A 85 44.41 0.17 13.40
N LEU A 86 45.33 0.07 12.43
CA LEU A 86 46.67 -0.47 12.68
C LEU A 86 47.42 0.35 13.74
N PHE A 87 47.38 1.68 13.67
CA PHE A 87 47.98 2.56 14.66
C PHE A 87 47.43 2.29 16.08
N LEU A 88 46.12 2.17 16.23
CA LEU A 88 45.48 1.88 17.52
C LEU A 88 45.85 0.49 18.04
N ILE A 89 45.94 -0.52 17.17
CA ILE A 89 46.36 -1.88 17.54
C ILE A 89 47.81 -1.89 18.03
N HIS A 90 48.72 -1.26 17.28
CA HIS A 90 50.14 -1.18 17.66
C HIS A 90 50.28 -0.43 18.99
N TRP A 91 49.56 0.68 19.16
CA TRP A 91 49.56 1.39 20.44
C TRP A 91 49.08 0.50 21.59
N TYR A 92 47.94 -0.17 21.45
CA TYR A 92 47.39 -1.02 22.51
C TYR A 92 48.33 -2.18 22.89
N VAL A 93 48.89 -2.89 21.90
CA VAL A 93 49.83 -3.99 22.15
C VAL A 93 51.12 -3.48 22.80
N ALA A 94 51.64 -2.31 22.38
CA ALA A 94 52.79 -1.69 23.03
C ALA A 94 52.53 -1.39 24.51
N GLN A 95 51.33 -0.93 24.88
CA GLN A 95 50.95 -0.73 26.28
C GLN A 95 50.86 -2.05 27.04
N LYS A 96 50.18 -3.05 26.48
CA LYS A 96 50.00 -4.38 27.09
C LYS A 96 51.34 -5.07 27.37
N GLU A 97 52.30 -4.94 26.46
CA GLU A 97 53.63 -5.58 26.55
C GLU A 97 54.72 -4.66 27.13
N LYS A 98 54.37 -3.43 27.52
CA LYS A 98 55.27 -2.40 28.08
C LYS A 98 56.45 -2.05 27.15
N ILE A 99 56.18 -1.98 25.86
CA ILE A 99 57.15 -1.64 24.81
C ILE A 99 57.10 -0.14 24.55
N SER A 100 58.28 0.49 24.44
CA SER A 100 58.40 1.90 24.09
C SER A 100 58.71 2.02 22.60
N GLU A 101 57.71 2.38 21.78
CA GLU A 101 57.87 2.55 20.33
C GLU A 101 57.65 4.02 19.93
N GLN A 102 58.74 4.71 19.61
CA GLN A 102 58.72 6.13 19.24
C GLN A 102 58.24 6.36 17.81
N LEU A 103 58.27 5.35 16.93
CA LEU A 103 57.82 5.48 15.54
C LEU A 103 56.32 5.83 15.44
N LEU A 104 55.51 5.47 16.44
CA LEU A 104 54.09 5.83 16.47
C LEU A 104 53.85 7.35 16.52
N GLU A 105 54.81 8.15 16.99
CA GLU A 105 54.73 9.63 16.99
C GLU A 105 54.69 10.21 15.56
N LYS A 106 55.10 9.44 14.56
CA LYS A 106 55.05 9.82 13.14
C LYS A 106 53.66 9.65 12.50
N PHE A 107 52.64 9.20 13.24
CA PHE A 107 51.26 9.13 12.75
C PHE A 107 50.43 10.35 13.19
N SER A 108 49.77 11.06 12.27
CA SER A 108 49.05 12.31 12.58
C SER A 108 47.87 12.63 11.66
N TYR A 109 47.09 13.65 12.02
CA TYR A 109 45.97 14.21 11.24
C TYR A 109 46.24 15.67 10.89
N ALA A 110 45.93 16.11 9.66
CA ALA A 110 46.28 17.44 9.17
C ALA A 110 45.43 18.59 9.75
N THR A 111 44.09 18.53 9.64
CA THR A 111 43.21 19.70 9.85
C THR A 111 42.31 19.64 11.07
N ARG A 112 42.25 18.51 11.76
CA ARG A 112 41.51 18.40 13.03
C ARG A 112 42.47 18.57 14.18
N LYS A 113 42.53 19.79 14.71
CA LYS A 113 43.35 20.12 15.87
C LYS A 113 43.10 19.15 17.03
N SER A 114 41.84 18.82 17.30
CA SER A 114 41.40 17.81 18.28
C SER A 114 41.99 16.42 18.01
N SER A 115 41.75 15.81 16.83
CA SER A 115 42.23 14.46 16.53
C SER A 115 43.76 14.37 16.48
N ARG A 116 44.43 15.44 16.01
CA ARG A 116 45.89 15.56 15.99
C ARG A 116 46.46 15.59 17.41
N GLU A 117 45.93 16.47 18.27
CA GLU A 117 46.36 16.58 19.66
C GLU A 117 46.05 15.29 20.43
N PHE A 118 44.90 14.65 20.18
CA PHE A 118 44.54 13.36 20.78
C PHE A 118 45.56 12.27 20.43
N CYS A 119 45.92 12.09 19.16
CA CYS A 119 46.90 11.07 18.75
C CYS A 119 48.28 11.32 19.40
N GLN A 120 48.72 12.57 19.47
CA GLN A 120 49.98 12.94 20.13
C GLN A 120 49.97 12.60 21.62
N ARG A 121 48.88 12.97 22.33
CA ARG A 121 48.74 12.66 23.75
C ARG A 121 48.60 11.17 24.01
N LEU A 122 47.91 10.44 23.11
CA LEU A 122 47.73 8.99 23.20
C LEU A 122 49.08 8.25 23.16
N VAL A 123 49.97 8.60 22.23
CA VAL A 123 51.30 7.96 22.16
C VAL A 123 52.14 8.21 23.40
N SER A 124 52.05 9.42 24.00
CA SER A 124 52.76 9.75 25.25
C SER A 124 52.12 9.19 26.52
N PHE A 125 50.88 8.70 26.43
CA PHE A 125 50.14 8.14 27.55
C PHE A 125 50.64 6.72 27.88
N LYS A 126 50.73 6.36 29.16
CA LYS A 126 51.06 5.01 29.63
C LYS A 126 49.92 4.49 30.49
N ALA A 127 49.28 3.41 30.04
CA ALA A 127 48.18 2.80 30.77
C ALA A 127 48.69 2.19 32.08
N LYS A 128 48.04 2.52 33.20
CA LYS A 128 48.35 2.02 34.54
C LYS A 128 47.33 0.99 35.01
N GLY A 129 46.18 0.89 34.35
CA GLY A 129 45.05 0.07 34.77
C GLY A 129 44.30 0.67 35.96
N GLY A 130 43.17 0.07 36.34
CA GLY A 130 42.32 0.54 37.46
C GLY A 130 40.98 1.16 37.04
N PHE A 131 40.60 1.02 35.77
CA PHE A 131 39.30 1.37 35.21
C PHE A 131 38.66 0.14 34.55
N ASP A 132 37.35 0.20 34.26
CA ASP A 132 36.62 -0.93 33.66
C ASP A 132 37.02 -1.16 32.20
N SER A 133 37.54 -0.13 31.51
CA SER A 133 38.05 -0.22 30.14
C SER A 133 39.08 0.87 29.79
N ILE A 134 39.89 0.62 28.76
CA ILE A 134 40.97 1.52 28.32
C ILE A 134 40.46 2.88 27.84
N ASP A 135 39.27 2.93 27.23
CA ASP A 135 38.64 4.18 26.81
C ASP A 135 38.28 5.06 28.01
N GLU A 136 37.80 4.47 29.10
CA GLU A 136 37.51 5.18 30.35
C GLU A 136 38.78 5.71 31.02
N GLU A 137 39.85 4.90 31.03
CA GLU A 137 41.15 5.33 31.57
C GLU A 137 41.70 6.53 30.79
N ILE A 138 41.57 6.54 29.47
CA ILE A 138 41.97 7.65 28.59
C ILE A 138 41.11 8.89 28.87
N MET A 139 39.79 8.73 28.98
CA MET A 139 38.87 9.85 29.23
C MET A 139 39.09 10.51 30.59
N ASN A 140 39.61 9.78 31.57
CA ASN A 140 39.88 10.28 32.92
C ASN A 140 41.29 10.88 33.10
N GLN A 141 42.03 11.14 32.01
CA GLN A 141 43.32 11.80 32.09
C GLN A 141 43.19 13.33 32.12
N SER A 142 44.07 14.01 32.86
CA SER A 142 44.08 15.48 32.95
C SER A 142 44.33 16.21 31.63
N TRP A 143 44.84 15.50 30.62
CA TRP A 143 45.06 16.02 29.27
C TRP A 143 43.89 15.77 28.32
N PHE A 144 42.88 15.00 28.71
CA PHE A 144 41.72 14.71 27.88
C PHE A 144 40.69 15.83 28.02
N PHE A 145 40.43 16.56 26.94
CA PHE A 145 39.45 17.65 26.96
C PHE A 145 38.04 17.11 26.73
N ALA A 146 37.06 17.56 27.53
CA ALA A 146 35.67 17.11 27.41
C ALA A 146 35.08 17.33 26.00
N SER A 147 35.51 18.39 25.29
CA SER A 147 35.07 18.69 23.92
C SER A 147 35.48 17.61 22.90
N TRP A 148 36.48 16.78 23.20
CA TRP A 148 36.92 15.70 22.32
C TRP A 148 35.92 14.56 22.19
N GLN A 149 34.99 14.40 23.14
CA GLN A 149 33.90 13.42 23.03
C GLN A 149 32.94 13.72 21.87
N ASN A 150 32.85 14.99 21.48
CA ASN A 150 32.02 15.46 20.37
C ASN A 150 32.75 15.38 19.02
N ASP A 151 34.04 14.99 18.97
CA ASP A 151 34.76 14.75 17.73
C ASP A 151 34.45 13.33 17.23
N PRO A 152 33.82 13.15 16.05
CA PRO A 152 33.43 11.83 15.55
C PRO A 152 34.60 10.86 15.37
N THR A 153 35.80 11.37 15.05
CA THR A 153 37.00 10.54 14.88
C THR A 153 37.52 10.06 16.23
N ILE A 154 37.62 10.95 17.23
CA ILE A 154 38.09 10.57 18.58
C ILE A 154 37.10 9.59 19.21
N ASN A 155 35.80 9.85 19.09
CA ASN A 155 34.77 8.94 19.59
C ASN A 155 34.91 7.54 18.98
N ALA A 156 35.06 7.45 17.65
CA ALA A 156 35.30 6.17 16.98
C ALA A 156 36.63 5.51 17.38
N MET A 157 37.70 6.27 17.62
CA MET A 157 38.98 5.73 18.11
C MET A 157 38.81 5.11 19.51
N LEU A 158 38.10 5.77 20.42
CA LEU A 158 37.83 5.27 21.78
C LEU A 158 37.02 3.97 21.73
N VAL A 159 35.95 3.92 20.94
CA VAL A 159 35.16 2.69 20.75
C VAL A 159 36.01 1.57 20.16
N MET A 160 36.86 1.87 19.17
CA MET A 160 37.77 0.86 18.60
C MET A 160 38.77 0.36 19.64
N LEU A 161 39.35 1.24 20.47
CA LEU A 161 40.29 0.83 21.54
C LEU A 161 39.62 -0.09 22.57
N LYS A 162 38.37 0.22 22.96
CA LYS A 162 37.56 -0.64 23.84
C LYS A 162 37.34 -2.03 23.25
N GLU A 163 37.03 -2.11 21.95
CA GLU A 163 36.80 -3.38 21.27
C GLU A 163 38.11 -4.14 21.03
N ILE A 164 39.21 -3.45 20.73
CA ILE A 164 40.56 -4.04 20.69
C ILE A 164 40.89 -4.65 22.03
N GLU A 165 40.72 -3.92 23.13
CA GLU A 165 40.95 -4.43 24.48
C GLU A 165 40.19 -5.72 24.73
N LYS A 166 38.88 -5.73 24.44
CA LYS A 166 38.02 -6.90 24.59
C LYS A 166 38.48 -8.08 23.73
N SER A 167 38.76 -7.86 22.45
CA SER A 167 39.19 -8.92 21.52
C SER A 167 40.61 -9.45 21.82
N PHE A 168 41.49 -8.61 22.37
CA PHE A 168 42.90 -8.92 22.60
C PHE A 168 43.17 -9.43 24.03
N GLN A 169 42.16 -9.53 24.89
CA GLN A 169 42.27 -10.12 26.24
C GLN A 169 42.80 -11.55 26.20
N THR A 170 42.40 -12.34 25.20
CA THR A 170 42.74 -13.76 25.06
C THR A 170 44.09 -14.02 24.40
N LEU A 171 44.75 -12.97 23.85
CA LEU A 171 46.04 -13.12 23.20
C LEU A 171 47.18 -13.34 24.21
N PRO A 172 48.13 -14.25 23.91
CA PRO A 172 49.32 -14.44 24.74
C PRO A 172 50.15 -13.16 24.81
N ASN A 173 50.91 -12.99 25.89
CA ASN A 173 51.94 -11.94 25.94
C ASN A 173 53.07 -12.35 24.99
N ARG A 174 53.54 -11.45 24.11
CA ARG A 174 54.56 -11.60 23.02
C ARG A 174 54.00 -11.62 21.59
N VAL A 175 52.95 -10.86 21.32
CA VAL A 175 52.39 -10.64 19.97
C VAL A 175 53.06 -9.45 19.27
N TRP A 176 53.83 -8.62 19.98
CA TRP A 176 54.54 -7.49 19.36
C TRP A 176 55.47 -7.91 18.21
N GLU A 177 56.20 -9.02 18.35
CA GLU A 177 57.11 -9.52 17.32
C GLU A 177 56.37 -9.84 16.00
N GLN A 178 55.11 -10.23 16.08
CA GLN A 178 54.28 -10.50 14.90
C GLN A 178 53.75 -9.22 14.23
N LEU A 179 53.72 -8.10 14.95
CA LEU A 179 53.35 -6.79 14.39
C LEU A 179 54.57 -6.04 13.85
N ALA A 180 55.69 -6.14 14.56
CA ALA A 180 56.85 -5.26 14.44
C ALA A 180 58.16 -5.94 14.03
N GLY A 181 58.21 -7.28 14.04
CA GLY A 181 59.41 -8.06 13.70
C GLY A 181 59.68 -8.14 12.20
N ASP A 182 60.65 -8.97 11.82
CA ASP A 182 61.12 -9.12 10.43
C ASP A 182 60.06 -9.75 9.50
N HIS A 183 59.09 -10.46 10.08
CA HIS A 183 57.98 -11.11 9.36
C HIS A 183 56.62 -10.66 9.92
N PRO A 184 56.20 -9.40 9.63
CA PRO A 184 54.94 -8.87 10.13
C PRO A 184 53.75 -9.66 9.58
N ARG A 185 52.78 -9.91 10.45
CA ARG A 185 51.56 -10.69 10.17
C ARG A 185 50.43 -9.85 9.62
N LEU A 186 50.51 -8.51 9.74
CA LEU A 186 49.59 -7.55 9.15
C LEU A 186 50.35 -6.77 8.07
N ILE A 187 50.03 -7.01 6.81
CA ILE A 187 50.74 -6.46 5.65
C ILE A 187 49.79 -5.76 4.69
N PHE A 188 50.29 -4.80 3.94
CA PHE A 188 49.57 -4.12 2.87
C PHE A 188 50.52 -3.69 1.75
N HIS A 189 49.98 -3.29 0.61
CA HIS A 189 50.75 -2.84 -0.54
C HIS A 189 50.63 -1.34 -0.74
N ILE A 190 51.77 -0.64 -0.87
CA ILE A 190 51.78 0.79 -1.17
C ILE A 190 51.82 0.99 -2.69
N LEU A 191 50.93 1.83 -3.19
CA LEU A 191 50.95 2.34 -4.55
C LEU A 191 51.21 3.85 -4.50
N PRO A 192 52.44 4.31 -4.82
CA PRO A 192 52.74 5.73 -4.90
C PRO A 192 51.98 6.33 -6.09
N MET A 193 51.30 7.45 -5.85
CA MET A 193 50.45 8.12 -6.84
C MET A 193 51.10 9.38 -7.44
N ASP A 194 52.42 9.54 -7.28
CA ASP A 194 53.15 10.76 -7.64
C ASP A 194 53.05 11.11 -9.16
N ASP A 195 52.67 10.14 -10.02
CA ASP A 195 52.53 10.30 -11.48
C ASP A 195 51.06 10.43 -11.98
N LEU A 196 50.04 10.44 -11.11
CA LEU A 196 48.62 10.33 -11.49
C LEU A 196 47.77 11.56 -11.14
N GLY A 197 48.09 12.72 -11.73
CA GLY A 197 47.20 13.90 -11.76
C GLY A 197 46.85 14.54 -10.40
N LEU A 198 45.92 15.51 -10.40
CA LEU A 198 45.55 16.29 -9.21
C LEU A 198 44.92 15.38 -8.11
N PRO A 199 45.47 15.36 -6.88
CA PRO A 199 45.06 14.44 -5.80
C PRO A 199 43.56 14.51 -5.43
N ASP A 200 42.96 15.71 -5.51
CA ASP A 200 41.59 15.95 -5.07
C ASP A 200 40.55 15.36 -6.03
N ASP A 201 40.79 15.42 -7.35
CA ASP A 201 39.88 14.85 -8.36
C ASP A 201 39.86 13.33 -8.32
N LEU A 202 41.02 12.71 -8.03
CA LEU A 202 41.13 11.27 -7.88
C LEU A 202 40.43 10.80 -6.60
N TYR A 203 40.59 11.54 -5.51
CA TYR A 203 39.86 11.29 -4.26
C TYR A 203 38.34 11.31 -4.44
N ILE A 204 37.81 12.33 -5.14
CA ILE A 204 36.38 12.46 -5.42
C ILE A 204 35.88 11.28 -6.25
N LYS A 205 36.61 10.92 -7.32
CA LYS A 205 36.25 9.78 -8.19
C LYS A 205 36.36 8.42 -7.49
N MET A 206 37.36 8.21 -6.64
CA MET A 206 37.52 6.97 -5.87
C MET A 206 36.47 6.83 -4.77
N ASN A 207 36.12 7.91 -4.06
CA ASN A 207 35.07 7.87 -3.04
C ASN A 207 33.64 7.87 -3.61
N ALA A 208 33.45 8.30 -4.86
CA ALA A 208 32.22 8.06 -5.60
C ALA A 208 32.00 6.56 -5.89
N ARG A 209 33.09 5.79 -6.07
CA ARG A 209 33.08 4.32 -6.23
C ARG A 209 32.98 3.55 -4.90
N GLY A 210 33.30 4.18 -3.77
CA GLY A 210 33.19 3.60 -2.41
C GLY A 210 31.80 3.67 -1.79
N LYS A 211 30.74 3.95 -2.57
CA LYS A 211 29.36 3.67 -2.13
C LYS A 211 29.21 2.16 -1.96
N GLU A 212 28.52 1.72 -0.91
CA GLU A 212 28.07 0.32 -0.84
C GLU A 212 27.37 -0.03 -2.17
N LEU A 213 27.72 -1.18 -2.76
CA LEU A 213 27.03 -1.67 -3.94
C LEU A 213 25.52 -1.64 -3.66
N THR A 214 24.75 -1.03 -4.56
CA THR A 214 23.30 -1.07 -4.41
C THR A 214 22.84 -2.52 -4.52
N ASP A 215 21.68 -2.84 -3.95
CA ASP A 215 21.10 -4.19 -4.08
C ASP A 215 20.98 -4.61 -5.56
N PHE A 216 20.80 -3.64 -6.46
CA PHE A 216 20.80 -3.84 -7.90
C PHE A 216 22.18 -4.18 -8.48
N GLU A 217 23.25 -3.53 -8.06
CA GLU A 217 24.61 -3.90 -8.48
C GLU A 217 25.00 -5.30 -7.99
N HIS A 218 24.60 -5.65 -6.77
CA HIS A 218 24.71 -7.02 -6.26
C HIS A 218 23.91 -8.02 -7.12
N PHE A 219 22.67 -7.66 -7.49
CA PHE A 219 21.84 -8.43 -8.39
C PHE A 219 22.48 -8.63 -9.77
N LYS A 220 22.96 -7.56 -10.43
CA LYS A 220 23.58 -7.65 -11.77
C LYS A 220 24.76 -8.61 -11.77
N SER A 221 25.66 -8.46 -10.80
CA SER A 221 26.83 -9.34 -10.68
C SER A 221 26.43 -10.80 -10.51
N LYS A 222 25.49 -11.10 -9.60
CA LYS A 222 25.06 -12.49 -9.35
C LYS A 222 24.21 -13.07 -10.45
N PHE A 223 23.37 -12.28 -11.11
CA PHE A 223 22.61 -12.73 -12.25
C PHE A 223 23.55 -13.05 -13.42
N SER A 224 24.53 -12.19 -13.72
CA SER A 224 25.52 -12.48 -14.77
C SER A 224 26.35 -13.74 -14.50
N GLU A 225 26.66 -14.06 -13.24
CA GLU A 225 27.41 -15.27 -12.87
C GLU A 225 26.65 -16.57 -13.16
N ILE A 226 25.31 -16.56 -13.15
CA ILE A 226 24.48 -17.76 -13.36
C ILE A 226 24.11 -18.01 -14.82
N LEU A 227 24.30 -17.02 -15.68
CA LEU A 227 24.04 -17.10 -17.12
C LEU A 227 25.19 -17.81 -17.84
N ASP A 228 24.90 -18.41 -18.99
CA ASP A 228 25.96 -18.87 -19.89
C ASP A 228 26.69 -17.68 -20.53
N SER A 229 27.86 -17.91 -21.15
CA SER A 229 28.70 -16.83 -21.67
C SER A 229 28.00 -15.96 -22.71
N LYS A 230 27.10 -16.56 -23.50
CA LYS A 230 26.31 -15.85 -24.51
C LYS A 230 25.28 -14.91 -23.85
N ASN A 231 24.43 -15.43 -22.97
CA ASN A 231 23.39 -14.62 -22.34
C ASN A 231 23.96 -13.63 -21.34
N ALA A 232 25.06 -13.95 -20.65
CA ALA A 232 25.78 -13.01 -19.80
C ALA A 232 26.28 -11.79 -20.62
N GLY A 233 26.82 -12.03 -21.82
CA GLY A 233 27.24 -10.97 -22.72
C GLY A 233 26.10 -10.04 -23.14
N VAL A 234 24.94 -10.62 -23.51
CA VAL A 234 23.73 -9.85 -23.86
C VAL A 234 23.22 -9.07 -22.65
N PHE A 235 23.08 -9.74 -21.50
CA PHE A 235 22.59 -9.14 -20.26
C PHE A 235 23.43 -7.95 -19.82
N ASN A 236 24.75 -8.10 -19.75
CA ASN A 236 25.65 -7.05 -19.25
C ASN A 236 25.64 -5.80 -20.14
N ILE A 237 25.39 -5.95 -21.45
CA ILE A 237 25.26 -4.80 -22.35
C ILE A 237 23.87 -4.17 -22.20
N ALA A 238 22.81 -4.98 -22.25
CA ALA A 238 21.43 -4.49 -22.29
C ALA A 238 20.98 -3.87 -20.96
N VAL A 239 21.42 -4.46 -19.83
CA VAL A 239 21.07 -3.97 -18.49
C VAL A 239 21.63 -2.56 -18.23
N ASP A 240 22.83 -2.27 -18.71
CA ASP A 240 23.49 -0.95 -18.53
C ASP A 240 23.08 0.07 -19.61
N LYS A 241 22.34 -0.34 -20.64
CA LYS A 241 21.90 0.51 -21.76
C LYS A 241 20.40 0.46 -21.96
N GLU A 242 19.92 -0.36 -22.89
CA GLU A 242 18.55 -0.31 -23.39
C GLU A 242 17.51 -0.54 -22.27
N TRP A 243 17.78 -1.45 -21.34
CA TRP A 243 16.86 -1.70 -20.23
C TRP A 243 16.97 -0.64 -19.13
N SER A 244 18.15 -0.11 -18.84
CA SER A 244 18.29 1.03 -17.93
C SER A 244 17.54 2.26 -18.46
N ASP A 245 17.66 2.55 -19.76
CA ASP A 245 16.94 3.64 -20.42
C ASP A 245 15.41 3.45 -20.37
N LEU A 246 14.95 2.19 -20.56
CA LEU A 246 13.54 1.82 -20.46
C LEU A 246 12.93 2.25 -19.12
N PHE A 247 13.59 1.91 -18.01
CA PHE A 247 13.14 2.29 -16.67
C PHE A 247 13.42 3.76 -16.36
N TRP A 248 14.54 4.33 -16.80
CA TRP A 248 14.82 5.76 -16.65
C TRP A 248 13.69 6.64 -17.18
N ASN A 249 13.16 6.28 -18.35
CA ASN A 249 12.06 7.00 -18.98
C ASN A 249 10.75 6.97 -18.17
N ILE A 250 10.55 5.99 -17.29
CA ILE A 250 9.39 5.93 -16.38
C ILE A 250 9.55 6.96 -15.26
N PHE A 251 10.75 7.07 -14.69
CA PHE A 251 10.97 7.82 -13.45
C PHE A 251 11.47 9.26 -13.68
N LYS A 252 12.09 9.58 -14.82
CA LYS A 252 12.75 10.88 -15.08
C LYS A 252 11.87 12.13 -14.90
N ASN A 253 10.55 12.00 -15.07
CA ASN A 253 9.61 13.11 -15.00
C ASN A 253 8.85 13.18 -13.66
N ASN A 254 9.22 12.36 -12.67
CA ASN A 254 8.53 12.31 -11.40
C ASN A 254 9.23 13.22 -10.38
N GLU A 255 8.65 14.40 -10.14
CA GLU A 255 9.18 15.43 -9.23
C GLU A 255 9.27 14.98 -7.75
N LYS A 256 8.61 13.88 -7.38
CA LYS A 256 8.64 13.34 -6.01
C LYS A 256 9.86 12.47 -5.71
N ILE A 257 10.67 12.17 -6.72
CA ILE A 257 11.82 11.28 -6.61
C ILE A 257 13.01 12.03 -6.01
N THR A 258 13.52 11.50 -4.91
CA THR A 258 14.71 12.03 -4.23
C THR A 258 16.00 11.40 -4.73
N ASP A 259 15.95 10.17 -5.24
CA ASP A 259 17.08 9.44 -5.83
C ASP A 259 16.61 8.67 -7.07
N LEU A 260 16.78 9.30 -8.24
CA LEU A 260 16.33 8.75 -9.52
C LEU A 260 17.03 7.45 -9.89
N ALA A 261 18.32 7.31 -9.59
CA ALA A 261 19.04 6.08 -9.88
C ALA A 261 18.47 4.92 -9.05
N LYS A 262 18.22 5.15 -7.76
CA LYS A 262 17.64 4.14 -6.88
C LYS A 262 16.23 3.71 -7.32
N ASP A 263 15.39 4.63 -7.77
CA ASP A 263 14.03 4.29 -8.21
C ASP A 263 14.03 3.56 -9.55
N VAL A 264 14.97 3.88 -10.45
CA VAL A 264 15.19 3.11 -11.69
C VAL A 264 15.64 1.68 -11.39
N ASP A 265 16.62 1.51 -10.50
CA ASP A 265 17.09 0.21 -10.02
C ASP A 265 15.93 -0.62 -9.41
N ASN A 266 15.13 -0.02 -8.53
CA ASN A 266 13.96 -0.66 -7.94
C ASN A 266 12.90 -1.00 -8.99
N GLY A 267 12.71 -0.13 -9.98
CA GLY A 267 11.78 -0.35 -11.09
C GLY A 267 12.12 -1.58 -11.91
N PHE A 268 13.41 -1.75 -12.23
CA PHE A 268 13.91 -2.95 -12.88
C PHE A 268 13.63 -4.19 -12.03
N LEU A 269 14.01 -4.15 -10.74
CA LEU A 269 13.85 -5.30 -9.84
C LEU A 269 12.37 -5.67 -9.66
N ASN A 270 11.46 -4.69 -9.55
CA ASN A 270 10.03 -4.93 -9.45
C ASN A 270 9.50 -5.71 -10.66
N PHE A 271 9.85 -5.29 -11.87
CA PHE A 271 9.42 -6.00 -13.08
C PHE A 271 10.10 -7.37 -13.23
N PHE A 272 11.39 -7.47 -12.90
CA PHE A 272 12.12 -8.73 -12.87
C PHE A 272 11.45 -9.76 -11.94
N TRP A 273 11.08 -9.34 -10.72
CA TRP A 273 10.43 -10.22 -9.76
C TRP A 273 9.01 -10.59 -10.18
N TYR A 274 8.29 -9.71 -10.86
CA TYR A 274 6.99 -10.04 -11.46
C TYR A 274 7.10 -11.20 -12.45
N LEU A 275 8.04 -11.11 -13.40
CA LEU A 275 8.29 -12.18 -14.36
C LEU A 275 8.81 -13.46 -13.69
N THR A 276 9.69 -13.32 -12.70
CA THR A 276 10.20 -14.44 -11.91
C THR A 276 9.06 -15.17 -11.20
N HIS A 277 8.10 -14.44 -10.60
CA HIS A 277 6.95 -15.04 -9.93
C HIS A 277 5.95 -15.68 -10.90
N ILE A 278 5.82 -15.17 -12.12
CA ILE A 278 5.07 -15.85 -13.18
C ILE A 278 5.71 -17.21 -13.47
N LEU A 279 7.03 -17.23 -13.72
CA LEU A 279 7.78 -18.46 -14.03
C LEU A 279 7.70 -19.49 -12.89
N THR A 280 7.91 -19.05 -11.64
CA THR A 280 7.84 -19.96 -10.48
C THR A 280 6.44 -20.55 -10.33
N THR A 281 5.40 -19.77 -10.58
CA THR A 281 4.02 -20.22 -10.51
C THR A 281 3.69 -21.22 -11.63
N GLN A 282 4.05 -20.91 -12.88
CA GLN A 282 3.73 -21.78 -14.02
C GLN A 282 4.50 -23.10 -13.97
N GLN A 283 5.76 -23.07 -13.53
CA GLN A 283 6.63 -24.25 -13.45
C GLN A 283 6.61 -24.94 -12.09
N GLU A 284 5.77 -24.48 -11.15
CA GLU A 284 5.64 -25.01 -9.78
C GLU A 284 6.98 -25.13 -9.02
N ILE A 285 7.86 -24.15 -9.24
CA ILE A 285 9.15 -24.08 -8.56
C ILE A 285 8.90 -23.75 -7.08
N GLN A 286 9.21 -24.69 -6.20
CA GLN A 286 9.03 -24.54 -4.76
C GLN A 286 10.06 -23.56 -4.18
N LEU A 287 9.56 -22.48 -3.60
CA LEU A 287 10.35 -21.47 -2.87
C LEU A 287 10.10 -21.59 -1.37
N ASP A 288 11.15 -21.56 -0.56
CA ASP A 288 11.01 -21.47 0.91
C ASP A 288 10.68 -20.02 1.32
N VAL A 289 9.86 -19.85 2.35
CA VAL A 289 9.47 -18.53 2.90
C VAL A 289 10.68 -17.73 3.38
N LYS A 290 11.77 -18.40 3.77
CA LYS A 290 13.05 -17.78 4.17
C LYS A 290 14.13 -17.87 3.10
N GLU A 291 13.77 -18.27 1.88
CA GLU A 291 14.73 -18.44 0.80
C GLU A 291 15.34 -17.08 0.43
N ASP A 292 16.67 -17.05 0.33
CA ASP A 292 17.34 -15.85 -0.15
C ASP A 292 17.09 -15.67 -1.66
N TRP A 293 17.21 -14.42 -2.11
CA TRP A 293 16.92 -14.06 -3.50
C TRP A 293 17.91 -14.71 -4.50
N ILE A 294 19.15 -14.99 -4.11
CA ILE A 294 20.16 -15.64 -4.95
C ILE A 294 19.78 -17.09 -5.19
N THR A 295 19.34 -17.79 -4.16
CA THR A 295 18.84 -19.17 -4.24
C THR A 295 17.61 -19.25 -5.12
N THR A 296 16.69 -18.30 -4.99
CA THR A 296 15.51 -18.18 -5.86
C THR A 296 15.92 -18.03 -7.33
N ILE A 297 16.79 -17.08 -7.64
CA ILE A 297 17.29 -16.84 -9.00
C ILE A 297 18.00 -18.08 -9.56
N ASN A 298 18.82 -18.75 -8.76
CA ASN A 298 19.48 -20.00 -9.19
C ASN A 298 18.46 -21.07 -9.56
N LYS A 299 17.40 -21.28 -8.76
CA LYS A 299 16.36 -22.27 -9.08
C LYS A 299 15.60 -21.94 -10.37
N VAL A 300 15.35 -20.65 -10.62
CA VAL A 300 14.52 -20.19 -11.74
C VAL A 300 15.31 -20.07 -13.04
N TYR A 301 16.57 -19.65 -13.02
CA TYR A 301 17.29 -19.29 -14.26
C TYR A 301 18.53 -20.15 -14.53
N LYS A 302 19.21 -20.69 -13.51
CA LYS A 302 20.47 -21.43 -13.74
C LYS A 302 20.23 -22.70 -14.55
N GLY A 303 20.82 -22.76 -15.74
CA GLY A 303 20.67 -23.87 -16.67
C GLY A 303 19.28 -23.99 -17.31
N ARG A 304 18.44 -22.94 -17.22
CA ARG A 304 17.09 -22.89 -17.82
C ARG A 304 17.00 -21.81 -18.89
N GLU A 305 17.44 -22.16 -20.09
CA GLU A 305 17.52 -21.24 -21.23
C GLU A 305 16.17 -20.59 -21.55
N ASP A 306 15.08 -21.35 -21.57
CA ASP A 306 13.74 -20.83 -21.88
C ASP A 306 13.29 -19.72 -20.93
N ASN A 307 13.66 -19.81 -19.65
CA ASN A 307 13.31 -18.82 -18.63
C ASN A 307 14.09 -17.51 -18.84
N ILE A 308 15.37 -17.63 -19.22
CA ILE A 308 16.23 -16.49 -19.55
C ILE A 308 15.71 -15.81 -20.81
N GLN A 309 15.38 -16.58 -21.86
CA GLN A 309 14.86 -16.05 -23.10
C GLN A 309 13.49 -15.39 -22.91
N PHE A 310 12.61 -15.96 -22.09
CA PHE A 310 11.33 -15.32 -21.73
C PHE A 310 11.54 -13.96 -21.05
N LEU A 311 12.45 -13.88 -20.07
CA LEU A 311 12.79 -12.62 -19.38
C LEU A 311 13.30 -11.57 -20.37
N PHE A 312 14.26 -11.93 -21.22
CA PHE A 312 14.83 -11.00 -22.20
C PHE A 312 13.80 -10.56 -23.24
N ALA A 313 12.97 -11.49 -23.73
CA ALA A 313 11.90 -11.18 -24.66
C ALA A 313 10.89 -10.20 -24.04
N CYS A 314 10.52 -10.36 -22.77
CA CYS A 314 9.65 -9.41 -22.07
C CYS A 314 10.26 -8.01 -21.97
N LEU A 315 11.54 -7.90 -21.60
CA LEU A 315 12.23 -6.61 -21.49
C LEU A 315 12.35 -5.93 -22.87
N ASN A 316 12.74 -6.70 -23.89
CA ASN A 316 12.84 -6.20 -25.26
C ASN A 316 11.49 -5.79 -25.85
N LEU A 317 10.40 -6.50 -25.50
CA LEU A 317 9.05 -6.10 -25.89
C LEU A 317 8.74 -4.68 -25.41
N PHE A 318 8.96 -4.37 -24.12
CA PHE A 318 8.62 -3.05 -23.60
C PHE A 318 9.58 -1.96 -24.08
N GLU A 319 10.83 -2.32 -24.36
CA GLU A 319 11.80 -1.46 -25.04
C GLU A 319 11.32 -1.08 -26.45
N ASP A 320 10.92 -2.06 -27.26
CA ASP A 320 10.38 -1.85 -28.61
C ASP A 320 9.08 -1.03 -28.58
N LEU A 321 8.19 -1.29 -27.61
CA LEU A 321 6.95 -0.53 -27.45
C LEU A 321 7.22 0.92 -27.05
N GLN A 322 8.25 1.19 -26.26
CA GLN A 322 8.64 2.56 -25.87
C GLN A 322 9.22 3.36 -27.04
N ARG A 323 9.88 2.71 -28.00
CA ARG A 323 10.43 3.36 -29.22
C ARG A 323 9.37 3.76 -30.24
N LYS A 324 8.20 3.12 -30.23
CA LYS A 324 7.13 3.42 -31.19
C LYS A 324 6.51 4.80 -30.93
N PRO A 325 6.24 5.61 -31.97
CA PRO A 325 5.57 6.89 -31.81
C PRO A 325 4.11 6.67 -31.38
N GLY A 326 3.71 7.29 -30.27
CA GLY A 326 2.39 7.11 -29.65
C GLY A 326 2.45 6.23 -28.39
N GLN A 327 1.47 6.36 -27.50
CA GLN A 327 1.37 5.50 -26.33
C GLN A 327 0.51 4.28 -26.68
N VAL A 328 1.13 3.13 -26.96
CA VAL A 328 0.43 1.86 -27.28
C VAL A 328 -0.70 1.57 -26.28
N TRP A 329 -0.50 1.91 -25.01
CA TRP A 329 -1.50 1.79 -23.96
C TRP A 329 -2.78 2.60 -24.20
N THR A 330 -2.66 3.80 -24.79
CA THR A 330 -3.81 4.66 -25.11
C THR A 330 -4.66 4.12 -26.25
N ASP A 331 -4.17 3.17 -27.03
CA ASP A 331 -4.95 2.49 -28.08
C ASP A 331 -5.94 1.49 -27.47
N TYR A 332 -5.61 0.95 -26.29
CA TYR A 332 -6.40 -0.08 -25.59
C TYR A 332 -7.15 0.43 -24.37
N PHE A 333 -6.55 1.35 -23.61
CA PHE A 333 -7.01 1.69 -22.26
C PHE A 333 -7.15 3.18 -22.02
N TYR A 334 -8.05 3.52 -21.10
CA TYR A 334 -8.23 4.86 -20.55
C TYR A 334 -8.74 4.78 -19.10
N THR A 335 -8.70 5.89 -18.35
CA THR A 335 -9.12 5.92 -16.93
C THR A 335 -10.23 6.92 -16.65
N GLU A 336 -10.23 8.07 -17.30
CA GLU A 336 -11.23 9.12 -17.07
C GLU A 336 -12.50 8.87 -17.88
N ALA A 337 -13.68 9.06 -17.28
CA ALA A 337 -14.96 8.80 -17.94
C ALA A 337 -15.11 9.60 -19.25
N ALA A 338 -14.57 10.83 -19.27
CA ALA A 338 -14.62 11.74 -20.41
C ALA A 338 -13.85 11.23 -21.65
N ASP A 339 -12.90 10.31 -21.47
CA ASP A 339 -12.07 9.77 -22.55
C ASP A 339 -12.69 8.52 -23.20
N PHE A 340 -13.98 8.25 -22.97
CA PHE A 340 -14.68 7.11 -23.54
C PHE A 340 -14.48 7.03 -25.05
N HIS A 341 -14.13 5.82 -25.51
CA HIS A 341 -14.05 5.49 -26.92
C HIS A 341 -14.44 4.03 -27.14
N PRO A 342 -15.28 3.69 -28.12
CA PRO A 342 -15.79 2.33 -28.31
C PRO A 342 -14.70 1.26 -28.56
N SER A 343 -13.53 1.65 -29.07
CA SER A 343 -12.41 0.73 -29.30
C SER A 343 -11.49 0.55 -28.09
N LYS A 344 -11.67 1.33 -27.02
CA LYS A 344 -10.81 1.32 -25.82
C LYS A 344 -11.57 0.73 -24.65
N VAL A 345 -10.90 0.49 -23.53
CA VAL A 345 -11.47 -0.11 -22.33
C VAL A 345 -11.09 0.71 -21.10
N ARG A 346 -12.07 1.01 -20.25
CA ARG A 346 -11.79 1.74 -19.02
C ARG A 346 -11.20 0.85 -17.93
N LEU A 347 -10.19 1.34 -17.23
CA LEU A 347 -9.63 0.71 -16.03
C LEU A 347 -10.07 1.46 -14.76
N PHE A 348 -10.49 0.74 -13.72
CA PHE A 348 -11.17 1.33 -12.56
C PHE A 348 -10.46 1.15 -11.20
N TYR A 349 -9.18 0.82 -11.21
CA TYR A 349 -8.40 0.48 -10.03
C TYR A 349 -7.91 1.73 -9.26
N ILE A 350 -7.52 1.55 -8.00
CA ILE A 350 -6.92 2.63 -7.20
C ILE A 350 -5.60 3.03 -7.88
N ASN A 351 -5.41 4.35 -8.07
CA ASN A 351 -4.30 4.91 -8.85
C ASN A 351 -4.16 4.21 -10.22
N ALA A 352 -5.29 4.05 -10.93
CA ALA A 352 -5.31 3.44 -12.25
C ALA A 352 -4.32 4.16 -13.17
N LYS A 353 -3.50 3.37 -13.85
CA LYS A 353 -2.60 3.81 -14.92
C LYS A 353 -2.90 2.96 -16.14
N ILE A 354 -3.01 3.58 -17.30
CA ILE A 354 -3.16 2.86 -18.57
C ILE A 354 -1.92 2.02 -18.87
N ASN A 355 -0.73 2.52 -18.49
CA ASN A 355 0.54 1.83 -18.65
C ASN A 355 0.74 0.84 -17.49
N LEU A 356 0.27 -0.39 -17.69
CA LEU A 356 0.38 -1.44 -16.66
C LEU A 356 1.83 -1.90 -16.43
N PHE A 357 2.70 -1.78 -17.43
CA PHE A 357 4.13 -2.02 -17.27
C PHE A 357 4.76 -1.00 -16.30
N GLU A 358 4.49 0.29 -16.51
CA GLU A 358 4.91 1.34 -15.57
C GLU A 358 4.32 1.11 -14.19
N LYS A 359 3.04 0.73 -14.08
CA LYS A 359 2.42 0.42 -12.79
C LYS A 359 3.13 -0.73 -12.10
N CYS A 360 3.49 -1.79 -12.82
CA CYS A 360 4.28 -2.91 -12.30
C CYS A 360 5.66 -2.45 -11.80
N ALA A 361 6.41 -1.71 -12.63
CA ALA A 361 7.73 -1.20 -12.29
C ALA A 361 7.69 -0.33 -11.01
N VAL A 362 6.66 0.47 -10.81
CA VAL A 362 6.55 1.34 -9.62
C VAL A 362 6.06 0.56 -8.38
N ASN A 363 5.13 -0.38 -8.55
CA ASN A 363 4.28 -0.83 -7.44
C ASN A 363 4.22 -2.35 -7.18
N TYR A 364 4.96 -3.18 -7.92
CA TYR A 364 4.81 -4.63 -7.77
C TYR A 364 5.04 -5.13 -6.33
N MET A 365 6.06 -4.63 -5.66
CA MET A 365 6.40 -5.01 -4.28
C MET A 365 5.63 -4.22 -3.20
N THR A 366 4.75 -3.27 -3.56
CA THR A 366 4.11 -2.34 -2.60
C THR A 366 2.62 -2.66 -2.35
N ASP A 367 2.14 -3.86 -2.68
CA ASP A 367 0.74 -4.33 -2.57
C ASP A 367 -0.31 -3.49 -3.33
N THR A 368 0.09 -2.42 -4.02
CA THR A 368 -0.82 -1.52 -4.75
C THR A 368 -1.06 -1.92 -6.20
N PHE A 369 -0.32 -2.91 -6.72
CA PHE A 369 -0.57 -3.51 -8.02
C PHE A 369 -1.42 -4.78 -7.88
N VAL A 370 -2.74 -4.65 -8.00
CA VAL A 370 -3.66 -5.74 -7.67
C VAL A 370 -3.59 -6.89 -8.68
N LEU A 371 -3.91 -8.11 -8.24
CA LEU A 371 -3.81 -9.33 -9.06
C LEU A 371 -4.58 -9.24 -10.39
N ARG A 372 -5.72 -8.54 -10.43
CA ARG A 372 -6.50 -8.36 -11.66
C ARG A 372 -5.72 -7.57 -12.72
N GLU A 373 -5.04 -6.50 -12.31
CA GLU A 373 -4.17 -5.72 -13.21
C GLU A 373 -2.94 -6.52 -13.63
N GLN A 374 -2.37 -7.32 -12.72
CA GLN A 374 -1.27 -8.24 -13.03
C GLN A 374 -1.67 -9.27 -14.09
N LEU A 375 -2.90 -9.80 -14.05
CA LEU A 375 -3.41 -10.73 -15.06
C LEU A 375 -3.64 -10.05 -16.42
N ILE A 376 -4.09 -8.79 -16.44
CA ILE A 376 -4.21 -8.02 -17.69
C ILE A 376 -2.82 -7.79 -18.29
N LEU A 377 -1.82 -7.39 -17.48
CA LEU A 377 -0.44 -7.21 -17.94
C LEU A 377 0.15 -8.53 -18.47
N TYR A 378 -0.06 -9.63 -17.76
CA TYR A 378 0.39 -10.95 -18.19
C TYR A 378 -0.21 -11.33 -19.56
N THR A 379 -1.52 -11.12 -19.70
CA THR A 379 -2.23 -11.42 -20.96
C THR A 379 -1.74 -10.52 -22.09
N PHE A 380 -1.46 -9.25 -21.81
CA PHE A 380 -0.87 -8.31 -22.76
C PHE A 380 0.50 -8.80 -23.25
N ILE A 381 1.38 -9.21 -22.33
CA ILE A 381 2.70 -9.79 -22.64
C ILE A 381 2.54 -11.02 -23.53
N HIS A 382 1.66 -11.96 -23.15
CA HIS A 382 1.43 -13.19 -23.91
C HIS A 382 0.96 -12.92 -25.34
N ILE A 383 0.01 -11.98 -25.53
CA ILE A 383 -0.48 -11.59 -26.86
C ILE A 383 0.64 -10.99 -27.71
N HIS A 384 1.40 -10.04 -27.16
CA HIS A 384 2.37 -9.26 -27.94
C HIS A 384 3.66 -10.03 -28.22
N LEU A 385 4.16 -10.82 -27.27
CA LEU A 385 5.34 -11.68 -27.50
C LEU A 385 5.08 -12.73 -28.58
N ASN A 386 3.89 -13.33 -28.56
CA ASN A 386 3.53 -14.40 -29.49
C ASN A 386 2.79 -13.90 -30.74
N GLN A 387 2.69 -12.57 -30.92
CA GLN A 387 2.01 -11.91 -32.05
C GLN A 387 0.60 -12.47 -32.31
N LYS A 388 -0.14 -12.78 -31.24
CA LYS A 388 -1.47 -13.38 -31.33
C LYS A 388 -2.48 -12.33 -31.77
N THR A 389 -3.39 -12.72 -32.66
CA THR A 389 -4.53 -11.90 -33.04
C THR A 389 -5.69 -12.22 -32.13
N VAL A 390 -6.22 -11.22 -31.44
CA VAL A 390 -7.40 -11.36 -30.56
C VAL A 390 -8.56 -10.49 -31.08
N PRO A 391 -9.82 -10.82 -30.75
CA PRO A 391 -10.97 -9.98 -31.08
C PRO A 391 -10.82 -8.54 -30.56
N ALA A 392 -11.45 -7.57 -31.23
CA ALA A 392 -11.35 -6.15 -30.85
C ALA A 392 -11.86 -5.86 -29.43
N GLU A 393 -12.83 -6.66 -28.97
CA GLU A 393 -13.44 -6.59 -27.65
C GLU A 393 -12.69 -7.41 -26.58
N PHE A 394 -11.61 -8.11 -26.92
CA PHE A 394 -10.96 -9.07 -26.02
C PHE A 394 -10.62 -8.48 -24.65
N TYR A 395 -9.94 -7.32 -24.61
CA TYR A 395 -9.57 -6.68 -23.34
C TYR A 395 -10.79 -6.20 -22.55
N ARG A 396 -11.89 -5.87 -23.23
CA ARG A 396 -13.15 -5.44 -22.60
C ARG A 396 -13.79 -6.63 -21.89
N THR A 397 -13.97 -7.74 -22.60
CA THR A 397 -14.53 -8.96 -22.04
C THR A 397 -13.65 -9.53 -20.92
N LEU A 398 -12.32 -9.52 -21.11
CA LEU A 398 -11.37 -9.90 -20.06
C LEU A 398 -11.53 -9.02 -18.81
N ARG A 399 -11.59 -7.69 -18.98
CA ARG A 399 -11.81 -6.75 -17.87
C ARG A 399 -13.13 -7.01 -17.18
N ASN A 400 -14.23 -7.22 -17.92
CA ASN A 400 -15.54 -7.51 -17.35
C ASN A 400 -15.52 -8.80 -16.51
N HIS A 401 -14.94 -9.88 -17.04
CA HIS A 401 -14.79 -11.13 -16.29
C HIS A 401 -13.94 -10.96 -15.04
N LEU A 402 -12.82 -10.23 -15.15
CA LEU A 402 -11.97 -9.95 -14.01
C LEU A 402 -12.65 -9.04 -13.00
N GLU A 403 -13.45 -8.03 -13.34
CA GLU A 403 -14.15 -7.21 -12.31
C GLU A 403 -15.14 -8.03 -11.48
N PHE A 404 -15.79 -9.03 -12.08
CA PHE A 404 -16.82 -9.85 -11.41
C PHE A 404 -16.37 -11.25 -10.99
N ALA A 405 -15.10 -11.60 -11.18
CA ALA A 405 -14.57 -12.85 -10.66
C ALA A 405 -14.43 -12.76 -9.13
N SER A 406 -14.83 -13.81 -8.41
CA SER A 406 -14.76 -13.84 -6.94
C SER A 406 -13.33 -13.60 -6.43
N ASP A 407 -13.18 -12.81 -5.36
CA ASP A 407 -11.89 -12.64 -4.66
C ASP A 407 -11.37 -13.97 -4.09
N SER A 408 -12.27 -14.91 -3.76
CA SER A 408 -11.87 -16.26 -3.36
C SER A 408 -11.27 -17.09 -4.50
N PHE A 409 -11.53 -16.70 -5.75
CA PHE A 409 -10.97 -17.31 -6.95
C PHE A 409 -9.72 -16.57 -7.44
N VAL A 410 -9.76 -15.24 -7.49
CA VAL A 410 -8.63 -14.38 -7.90
C VAL A 410 -7.71 -14.12 -6.71
N LYS A 411 -6.95 -15.15 -6.35
CA LYS A 411 -6.00 -15.16 -5.23
C LYS A 411 -4.71 -15.87 -5.60
N ILE A 412 -3.65 -15.63 -4.82
CA ILE A 412 -2.31 -16.17 -5.05
C ILE A 412 -2.31 -17.70 -5.22
N SER A 413 -3.07 -18.42 -4.39
CA SER A 413 -3.15 -19.90 -4.45
C SER A 413 -3.75 -20.45 -5.75
N ASN A 414 -4.46 -19.64 -6.53
CA ASN A 414 -5.03 -20.05 -7.81
C ASN A 414 -4.27 -19.48 -9.01
N LEU A 415 -3.14 -18.78 -8.83
CA LEU A 415 -2.45 -18.07 -9.92
C LEU A 415 -2.05 -18.99 -11.08
N LYS A 416 -1.60 -20.22 -10.81
CA LYS A 416 -1.28 -21.18 -11.88
C LYS A 416 -2.48 -21.46 -12.78
N VAL A 417 -3.65 -21.68 -12.17
CA VAL A 417 -4.90 -21.91 -12.90
C VAL A 417 -5.32 -20.65 -13.66
N LEU A 418 -5.15 -19.48 -13.06
CA LEU A 418 -5.47 -18.19 -13.69
C LEU A 418 -4.59 -17.93 -14.92
N TYR A 419 -3.27 -18.11 -14.82
CA TYR A 419 -2.37 -17.97 -15.98
C TYR A 419 -2.72 -18.95 -17.10
N ALA A 420 -2.91 -20.23 -16.78
CA ALA A 420 -3.33 -21.23 -17.77
C ALA A 420 -4.70 -20.91 -18.40
N THR A 421 -5.59 -20.24 -17.67
CA THR A 421 -6.87 -19.77 -18.20
C THR A 421 -6.66 -18.61 -19.18
N MET A 422 -5.79 -17.65 -18.86
CA MET A 422 -5.46 -16.54 -19.77
C MET A 422 -4.79 -17.04 -21.05
N ASP A 423 -3.86 -17.98 -20.96
CA ASP A 423 -3.19 -18.57 -22.13
C ASP A 423 -4.21 -19.20 -23.07
N LYS A 424 -5.07 -20.08 -22.54
CA LYS A 424 -6.14 -20.72 -23.31
C LYS A 424 -7.12 -19.72 -23.91
N LEU A 425 -7.43 -18.64 -23.18
CA LEU A 425 -8.33 -17.60 -23.66
C LEU A 425 -7.71 -16.84 -24.84
N VAL A 426 -6.43 -16.50 -24.78
CA VAL A 426 -5.68 -15.88 -25.89
C VAL A 426 -5.57 -16.83 -27.08
N GLU A 427 -5.42 -18.12 -26.85
CA GLU A 427 -5.31 -19.14 -27.90
C GLU A 427 -6.67 -19.56 -28.50
N GLY A 428 -7.79 -19.10 -27.93
CA GLY A 428 -9.13 -19.53 -28.33
C GLY A 428 -9.43 -21.00 -28.02
N LEU A 429 -8.66 -21.61 -27.10
CA LEU A 429 -8.80 -23.02 -26.72
C LEU A 429 -9.82 -23.27 -25.61
N ILE A 430 -10.30 -22.19 -24.97
CA ILE A 430 -11.38 -22.25 -23.99
C ILE A 430 -12.47 -21.29 -24.42
N ALA A 431 -13.71 -21.78 -24.45
CA ALA A 431 -14.86 -20.89 -24.62
C ALA A 431 -15.01 -20.04 -23.35
N GLU A 432 -15.57 -18.85 -23.49
CA GLU A 432 -15.93 -18.03 -22.32
C GLU A 432 -16.84 -18.79 -21.34
N ASP A 433 -17.66 -19.70 -21.86
CA ASP A 433 -18.57 -20.58 -21.10
C ASP A 433 -17.86 -21.54 -20.12
N ASP A 434 -16.59 -21.87 -20.40
CA ASP A 434 -15.80 -22.81 -19.59
C ASP A 434 -14.89 -22.09 -18.58
N LEU A 435 -14.95 -20.75 -18.52
CA LEU A 435 -14.19 -19.97 -17.55
C LEU A 435 -14.68 -20.26 -16.13
N SER A 436 -13.75 -20.49 -15.21
CA SER A 436 -14.04 -20.63 -13.77
C SER A 436 -14.41 -19.30 -13.08
N PHE A 437 -14.84 -18.31 -13.87
CA PHE A 437 -15.32 -17.02 -13.38
C PHE A 437 -16.81 -17.08 -13.02
N SER A 438 -17.41 -15.92 -12.75
CA SER A 438 -18.83 -15.83 -12.43
C SER A 438 -19.68 -16.35 -13.61
N LYS A 439 -20.35 -17.50 -13.43
CA LYS A 439 -21.30 -18.07 -14.41
C LYS A 439 -22.31 -17.03 -14.91
N ARG A 440 -22.74 -16.17 -13.99
CA ARG A 440 -23.70 -15.11 -14.27
C ARG A 440 -23.10 -13.99 -15.12
N GLN A 441 -21.82 -13.64 -14.92
CA GLN A 441 -21.15 -12.69 -15.82
C GLN A 441 -20.97 -13.31 -17.21
N ILE A 442 -20.62 -14.59 -17.29
CA ILE A 442 -20.50 -15.33 -18.55
C ILE A 442 -21.83 -15.35 -19.32
N GLU A 443 -22.92 -15.71 -18.66
CA GLU A 443 -24.27 -15.68 -19.25
C GLU A 443 -24.65 -14.27 -19.73
N GLU A 444 -24.26 -13.23 -18.99
CA GLU A 444 -24.53 -11.85 -19.39
C GLU A 444 -23.70 -11.43 -20.61
N GLU A 445 -22.41 -11.74 -20.68
CA GLU A 445 -21.57 -11.46 -21.87
C GLU A 445 -22.16 -12.13 -23.12
N LYS A 446 -22.68 -13.35 -22.99
CA LYS A 446 -23.39 -14.03 -24.07
C LYS A 446 -24.64 -13.26 -24.52
N LYS A 447 -25.48 -12.85 -23.57
CA LYS A 447 -26.68 -12.05 -23.89
C LYS A 447 -26.34 -10.71 -24.53
N LYS A 448 -25.24 -10.06 -24.14
CA LYS A 448 -24.76 -8.82 -24.79
C LYS A 448 -24.29 -9.06 -26.22
N LYS A 449 -23.55 -10.14 -26.47
CA LYS A 449 -23.15 -10.54 -27.83
C LYS A 449 -24.36 -10.83 -28.72
N GLU A 450 -25.35 -11.55 -28.19
CA GLU A 450 -26.62 -11.81 -28.88
C GLU A 450 -27.38 -10.51 -29.18
N LEU A 451 -27.39 -9.57 -28.23
CA LEU A 451 -28.02 -8.25 -28.41
C LEU A 451 -27.33 -7.43 -29.50
N ILE A 452 -26.00 -7.34 -29.49
CA ILE A 452 -25.22 -6.59 -30.49
C ILE A 452 -25.34 -7.24 -31.87
N ALA A 453 -25.36 -8.57 -31.93
CA ALA A 453 -25.59 -9.28 -33.19
C ALA A 453 -26.97 -8.98 -33.78
N LYS A 454 -27.98 -8.83 -32.92
CA LYS A 454 -29.35 -8.48 -33.34
C LYS A 454 -29.52 -6.99 -33.67
N TYR A 455 -28.86 -6.11 -32.91
CA TYR A 455 -28.93 -4.65 -33.06
C TYR A 455 -27.51 -4.05 -33.03
N PRO A 456 -26.80 -4.02 -34.16
CA PRO A 456 -25.41 -3.54 -34.22
C PRO A 456 -25.21 -2.11 -33.72
N ASP A 457 -26.20 -1.24 -33.92
CA ASP A 457 -26.17 0.16 -33.47
C ASP A 457 -26.14 0.31 -31.94
N LEU A 458 -26.49 -0.74 -31.19
CA LEU A 458 -26.40 -0.74 -29.72
C LEU A 458 -24.98 -0.97 -29.19
N LYS A 459 -24.02 -1.33 -30.05
CA LYS A 459 -22.64 -1.66 -29.62
C LYS A 459 -21.99 -0.56 -28.79
N GLU A 460 -22.09 0.68 -29.26
CA GLU A 460 -21.48 1.83 -28.57
C GLU A 460 -22.10 2.07 -27.19
N ILE A 461 -23.42 2.01 -27.06
CA ILE A 461 -24.08 2.23 -25.77
C ILE A 461 -23.82 1.09 -24.78
N VAL A 462 -23.77 -0.16 -25.25
CA VAL A 462 -23.38 -1.30 -24.42
C VAL A 462 -21.98 -1.06 -23.85
N TYR A 463 -21.01 -0.69 -24.69
CA TYR A 463 -19.64 -0.46 -24.27
C TYR A 463 -19.51 0.75 -23.33
N HIS A 464 -20.27 1.81 -23.57
CA HIS A 464 -20.30 2.99 -22.70
C HIS A 464 -20.84 2.65 -21.31
N LEU A 465 -21.93 1.87 -21.24
CA LEU A 465 -22.49 1.40 -19.97
C LEU A 465 -21.52 0.47 -19.24
N GLU A 466 -20.82 -0.42 -19.95
CA GLU A 466 -19.81 -1.28 -19.33
C GLU A 466 -18.62 -0.50 -18.75
N ASP A 467 -18.29 0.65 -19.34
CA ASP A 467 -17.24 1.56 -18.84
C ASP A 467 -17.78 2.57 -17.80
N HIS A 468 -19.06 2.47 -17.43
CA HIS A 468 -19.64 3.30 -16.40
C HIS A 468 -19.13 2.90 -15.00
N THR A 469 -18.81 3.89 -14.17
CA THR A 469 -18.17 3.71 -12.85
C THR A 469 -19.00 2.87 -11.86
N LEU A 470 -20.32 2.80 -12.06
CA LEU A 470 -21.25 1.99 -11.27
C LEU A 470 -21.44 0.55 -11.77
N LEU A 471 -21.26 0.32 -13.07
CA LEU A 471 -21.63 -0.93 -13.75
C LEU A 471 -20.42 -1.80 -14.00
N ARG A 472 -19.28 -1.20 -14.40
CA ARG A 472 -17.97 -1.87 -14.56
C ARG A 472 -18.03 -3.21 -15.29
N GLY A 473 -18.88 -3.31 -16.31
CA GLY A 473 -19.03 -4.50 -17.14
C GLY A 473 -20.29 -5.31 -16.87
N ASN A 474 -21.00 -5.08 -15.77
CA ASN A 474 -22.32 -5.69 -15.53
C ASN A 474 -23.39 -4.65 -15.80
N ILE A 475 -24.15 -4.86 -16.88
CA ILE A 475 -25.24 -3.98 -17.32
C ILE A 475 -26.59 -4.69 -17.19
N GLY A 476 -26.65 -5.82 -16.46
CA GLY A 476 -27.86 -6.61 -16.26
C GLY A 476 -29.03 -5.86 -15.60
N ILE A 477 -28.79 -4.67 -15.05
CA ILE A 477 -29.83 -3.76 -14.54
C ILE A 477 -30.75 -3.25 -15.65
N PHE A 478 -30.37 -3.38 -16.93
CA PHE A 478 -31.21 -3.00 -18.07
C PHE A 478 -31.89 -4.21 -18.73
N ASP A 479 -32.96 -3.93 -19.48
CA ASP A 479 -33.54 -4.88 -20.42
C ASP A 479 -32.69 -4.92 -21.71
N PHE A 480 -32.42 -6.12 -22.21
CA PHE A 480 -31.58 -6.30 -23.40
C PHE A 480 -32.49 -6.35 -24.64
N ASP A 481 -32.98 -5.18 -25.01
CA ASP A 481 -33.82 -4.95 -26.18
C ASP A 481 -33.42 -3.64 -26.90
N ALA A 482 -34.22 -3.23 -27.88
CA ALA A 482 -33.94 -2.04 -28.70
C ALA A 482 -34.02 -0.73 -27.90
N GLU A 483 -34.71 -0.69 -26.76
CA GLU A 483 -34.82 0.52 -25.93
C GLU A 483 -33.57 0.76 -25.06
N LEU A 484 -32.63 -0.19 -25.01
CA LEU A 484 -31.39 -0.04 -24.25
C LEU A 484 -30.64 1.25 -24.58
N LYS A 485 -30.69 1.72 -25.84
CA LYS A 485 -30.06 2.99 -26.22
C LYS A 485 -30.62 4.18 -25.43
N ILE A 486 -31.95 4.27 -25.34
CA ILE A 486 -32.64 5.37 -24.66
C ILE A 486 -32.32 5.35 -23.17
N TYR A 487 -32.51 4.19 -22.52
CA TYR A 487 -32.29 4.07 -21.08
C TYR A 487 -30.81 4.17 -20.71
N GLY A 488 -29.92 3.67 -21.56
CA GLY A 488 -28.49 3.78 -21.35
C GLY A 488 -27.99 5.22 -21.45
N ASP A 489 -28.46 5.98 -22.46
CA ASP A 489 -28.10 7.38 -22.61
C ASP A 489 -28.60 8.21 -21.41
N LEU A 490 -29.84 7.99 -20.96
CA LEU A 490 -30.37 8.63 -19.75
C LEU A 490 -29.56 8.27 -18.50
N PHE A 491 -29.18 7.00 -18.35
CA PHE A 491 -28.39 6.55 -17.22
C PHE A 491 -27.02 7.25 -17.18
N ASN A 492 -26.31 7.32 -18.31
CA ASN A 492 -25.02 8.00 -18.39
C ASN A 492 -25.13 9.51 -18.14
N GLN A 493 -26.27 10.13 -18.46
CA GLN A 493 -26.54 11.55 -18.17
C GLN A 493 -26.83 11.81 -16.68
N ILE A 494 -27.57 10.91 -16.04
CA ILE A 494 -28.03 11.10 -14.65
C ILE A 494 -26.98 10.64 -13.64
N PHE A 495 -26.31 9.51 -13.87
CA PHE A 495 -25.42 8.86 -12.91
C PHE A 495 -23.95 9.26 -13.05
N ILE A 496 -23.66 10.56 -13.11
CA ILE A 496 -22.29 11.06 -13.28
C ILE A 496 -21.41 10.89 -12.02
N GLU A 497 -20.09 10.96 -12.19
CA GLU A 497 -19.16 10.88 -11.07
C GLU A 497 -19.33 12.05 -10.08
N LYS A 498 -19.36 11.74 -8.78
CA LYS A 498 -19.56 12.71 -7.68
C LYS A 498 -20.94 13.37 -7.62
N PHE A 499 -21.97 12.76 -8.22
CA PHE A 499 -23.35 13.22 -8.13
C PHE A 499 -24.00 12.95 -6.77
N ASP A 500 -25.15 13.59 -6.52
CA ASP A 500 -25.98 13.35 -5.32
C ASP A 500 -26.68 11.98 -5.39
N TYR A 501 -25.90 10.96 -5.07
CA TYR A 501 -26.35 9.60 -4.88
C TYR A 501 -27.49 9.48 -3.86
N PHE A 502 -27.51 10.33 -2.84
CA PHE A 502 -28.53 10.27 -1.80
C PHE A 502 -29.87 10.85 -2.27
N GLY A 503 -29.85 11.93 -3.06
CA GLY A 503 -31.02 12.43 -3.77
C GLY A 503 -31.59 11.40 -4.75
N ILE A 504 -30.74 10.65 -5.46
CA ILE A 504 -31.19 9.55 -6.33
C ILE A 504 -31.84 8.41 -5.52
N SER A 505 -31.25 8.03 -4.38
CA SER A 505 -31.84 7.06 -3.44
C SER A 505 -33.27 7.46 -3.09
N LYS A 506 -33.48 8.71 -2.68
CA LYS A 506 -34.79 9.23 -2.31
C LYS A 506 -35.76 9.23 -3.51
N ALA A 507 -35.32 9.72 -4.66
CA ALA A 507 -36.16 9.77 -5.85
C ALA A 507 -36.61 8.37 -6.30
N LEU A 508 -35.72 7.37 -6.29
CA LEU A 508 -36.08 5.99 -6.64
C LEU A 508 -37.16 5.41 -5.71
N LEU A 509 -37.13 5.71 -4.41
CA LEU A 509 -38.16 5.23 -3.47
C LEU A 509 -39.57 5.75 -3.79
N THR A 510 -39.70 6.91 -4.47
CA THR A 510 -41.01 7.43 -4.89
C THR A 510 -41.69 6.57 -5.96
N PHE A 511 -40.92 5.74 -6.68
CA PHE A 511 -41.41 4.79 -7.68
C PHE A 511 -41.56 3.37 -7.12
N GLY A 512 -41.10 3.13 -5.89
CA GLY A 512 -41.24 1.86 -5.19
C GLY A 512 -39.99 1.41 -4.43
N ASN A 513 -40.08 0.25 -3.79
CA ASN A 513 -39.02 -0.31 -2.96
C ASN A 513 -37.81 -0.85 -3.76
N TYR A 514 -36.80 -0.05 -4.10
CA TYR A 514 -35.66 -0.58 -4.86
C TYR A 514 -34.67 -1.38 -3.98
N THR A 515 -34.87 -1.41 -2.66
CA THR A 515 -33.91 -1.96 -1.70
C THR A 515 -33.71 -3.46 -1.88
N GLN A 516 -32.52 -3.93 -1.52
CA GLN A 516 -32.17 -5.35 -1.62
C GLN A 516 -32.06 -6.02 -0.27
N GLU A 517 -32.43 -7.29 -0.21
CA GLU A 517 -32.36 -8.13 0.98
C GLU A 517 -30.96 -8.72 1.13
N TYR A 518 -30.40 -8.58 2.33
CA TYR A 518 -29.14 -9.18 2.75
C TYR A 518 -29.45 -10.21 3.84
N GLY A 519 -29.48 -11.48 3.44
CA GLY A 519 -29.94 -12.55 4.34
C GLY A 519 -31.43 -12.42 4.66
N GLN A 520 -31.86 -12.89 5.84
CA GLN A 520 -33.27 -13.01 6.17
C GLN A 520 -33.91 -11.69 6.66
N TYR A 521 -33.17 -10.89 7.43
CA TYR A 521 -33.72 -9.75 8.16
C TYR A 521 -33.10 -8.41 7.80
N MET A 522 -32.00 -8.37 7.03
CA MET A 522 -31.38 -7.10 6.67
C MET A 522 -31.83 -6.62 5.30
N ARG A 523 -31.98 -5.31 5.17
CA ARG A 523 -32.20 -4.61 3.91
C ARG A 523 -31.17 -3.53 3.70
N ARG A 524 -30.86 -3.28 2.44
CA ARG A 524 -29.86 -2.31 1.99
C ARG A 524 -30.50 -1.21 1.16
N PHE A 525 -30.41 0.01 1.68
CA PHE A 525 -30.73 1.25 0.98
C PHE A 525 -29.47 1.84 0.35
N GLY A 526 -29.65 2.56 -0.76
CA GLY A 526 -28.64 3.41 -1.35
C GLY A 526 -28.32 4.60 -0.43
N ASN A 527 -27.04 4.93 -0.34
CA ASN A 527 -26.52 6.03 0.46
C ASN A 527 -25.59 6.92 -0.40
N THR A 528 -24.75 7.74 0.22
CA THR A 528 -23.80 8.61 -0.49
C THR A 528 -22.59 7.87 -1.10
N SER A 529 -22.40 6.58 -0.79
CA SER A 529 -21.21 5.83 -1.20
C SER A 529 -21.42 5.13 -2.54
N ILE A 530 -20.49 5.39 -3.47
CA ILE A 530 -20.46 4.75 -4.79
C ILE A 530 -20.35 3.22 -4.72
N ILE A 531 -19.73 2.68 -3.68
CA ILE A 531 -19.58 1.24 -3.47
C ILE A 531 -20.96 0.60 -3.26
N VAL A 532 -21.84 1.29 -2.53
CA VAL A 532 -23.20 0.81 -2.25
C VAL A 532 -24.04 0.79 -3.52
N TRP A 533 -23.90 1.79 -4.38
CA TRP A 533 -24.59 1.83 -5.67
C TRP A 533 -24.10 0.76 -6.63
N ARG A 534 -22.79 0.48 -6.64
CA ARG A 534 -22.25 -0.69 -7.36
C ARG A 534 -22.87 -1.98 -6.85
N GLU A 535 -23.05 -2.14 -5.55
CA GLU A 535 -23.72 -3.35 -5.02
C GLU A 535 -25.19 -3.43 -5.46
N ILE A 536 -25.92 -2.32 -5.41
CA ILE A 536 -27.35 -2.29 -5.75
C ILE A 536 -27.59 -2.53 -7.25
N PHE A 537 -26.78 -1.92 -8.11
CA PHE A 537 -26.94 -2.04 -9.57
C PHE A 537 -26.29 -3.27 -10.18
N ASN A 538 -25.57 -4.07 -9.40
CA ASN A 538 -25.00 -5.32 -9.86
C ASN A 538 -25.69 -6.54 -9.22
N GLU A 539 -26.06 -7.45 -10.10
CA GLU A 539 -26.49 -8.82 -9.83
C GLU A 539 -25.68 -9.58 -8.79
N SER A 540 -26.29 -10.11 -7.73
CA SER A 540 -25.60 -11.01 -6.79
C SER A 540 -26.47 -12.18 -6.36
N ALA A 541 -25.85 -13.37 -6.31
CA ALA A 541 -26.49 -14.57 -5.76
C ALA A 541 -26.77 -14.48 -4.25
N ASN A 542 -26.08 -13.59 -3.55
CA ASN A 542 -26.21 -13.41 -2.10
C ASN A 542 -27.29 -12.39 -1.71
N ARG A 543 -27.94 -11.76 -2.69
CA ARG A 543 -28.94 -10.71 -2.49
C ARG A 543 -30.22 -11.03 -3.22
N LYS A 544 -31.34 -10.52 -2.72
CA LYS A 544 -32.65 -10.61 -3.38
C LYS A 544 -33.20 -9.22 -3.63
N GLY A 545 -34.08 -9.10 -4.64
CA GLY A 545 -34.74 -7.83 -4.98
C GLY A 545 -34.17 -7.12 -6.21
N PHE A 546 -33.14 -7.66 -6.86
CA PHE A 546 -32.53 -7.03 -8.04
C PHE A 546 -33.52 -6.75 -9.18
N GLU A 547 -34.38 -7.72 -9.51
CA GLU A 547 -35.43 -7.53 -10.53
C GLU A 547 -36.40 -6.38 -10.20
N HIS A 548 -36.62 -6.13 -8.91
CA HIS A 548 -37.44 -5.00 -8.46
C HIS A 548 -36.67 -3.68 -8.55
N THR A 549 -35.39 -3.68 -8.15
CA THR A 549 -34.47 -2.55 -8.39
C THR A 549 -34.45 -2.16 -9.87
N LYS A 550 -34.34 -3.14 -10.76
CA LYS A 550 -34.36 -2.97 -12.22
C LYS A 550 -35.64 -2.29 -12.72
N LYS A 551 -36.81 -2.77 -12.28
CA LYS A 551 -38.11 -2.17 -12.64
C LYS A 551 -38.24 -0.73 -12.16
N ILE A 552 -37.79 -0.45 -10.94
CA ILE A 552 -37.86 0.89 -10.35
C ILE A 552 -36.90 1.85 -11.03
N LEU A 553 -35.69 1.41 -11.36
CA LEU A 553 -34.75 2.21 -12.14
C LEU A 553 -35.37 2.58 -13.49
N LYS A 554 -36.01 1.64 -14.19
CA LYS A 554 -36.70 1.91 -15.45
C LYS A 554 -37.79 2.98 -15.27
N ALA A 555 -38.66 2.85 -14.28
CA ALA A 555 -39.72 3.82 -13.99
C ALA A 555 -39.16 5.22 -13.64
N TYR A 556 -38.06 5.26 -12.90
CA TYR A 556 -37.33 6.49 -12.62
C TYR A 556 -36.77 7.14 -13.89
N LEU A 557 -36.08 6.37 -14.74
CA LEU A 557 -35.55 6.87 -16.01
C LEU A 557 -36.68 7.31 -16.96
N ASP A 558 -37.83 6.63 -16.96
CA ASP A 558 -39.00 7.04 -17.73
C ASP A 558 -39.48 8.46 -17.34
N LYS A 559 -39.40 8.84 -16.06
CA LYS A 559 -39.75 10.20 -15.62
C LYS A 559 -38.88 11.25 -16.32
N PHE A 560 -37.58 11.00 -16.48
CA PHE A 560 -36.66 11.87 -17.22
C PHE A 560 -36.86 11.79 -18.73
N ARG A 561 -37.22 10.62 -19.26
CA ARG A 561 -37.57 10.45 -20.68
C ARG A 561 -38.71 11.38 -21.10
N TYR A 562 -39.75 11.50 -20.28
CA TYR A 562 -40.93 12.35 -20.58
C TYR A 562 -40.81 13.78 -20.08
N ASN A 563 -39.93 14.05 -19.10
CA ASN A 563 -39.65 15.40 -18.61
C ASN A 563 -38.14 15.59 -18.37
N PRO A 564 -37.35 15.91 -19.42
CA PRO A 564 -35.89 16.01 -19.31
C PRO A 564 -35.38 17.09 -18.36
N ALA A 565 -36.19 18.09 -18.03
CA ALA A 565 -35.83 19.19 -17.13
C ALA A 565 -36.14 18.90 -15.66
N ILE A 566 -36.73 17.73 -15.34
CA ILE A 566 -37.07 17.39 -13.96
C ILE A 566 -35.82 17.16 -13.11
N THR A 567 -35.93 17.44 -11.81
CA THR A 567 -34.88 17.18 -10.83
C THR A 567 -35.36 16.17 -9.78
N ASN A 568 -34.42 15.52 -9.09
CA ASN A 568 -34.74 14.62 -7.97
C ASN A 568 -35.51 15.32 -6.85
N GLU A 569 -35.24 16.61 -6.61
CA GLU A 569 -35.94 17.45 -5.64
C GLU A 569 -37.41 17.65 -6.05
N ILE A 570 -37.68 17.94 -7.32
CA ILE A 570 -39.06 18.09 -7.82
C ILE A 570 -39.80 16.75 -7.73
N ILE A 571 -39.16 15.63 -8.10
CA ILE A 571 -39.76 14.29 -7.97
C ILE A 571 -40.17 14.01 -6.52
N LEU A 572 -39.28 14.31 -5.57
CA LEU A 572 -39.54 14.13 -4.15
C LEU A 572 -40.67 15.04 -3.66
N GLN A 573 -40.68 16.31 -4.07
CA GLN A 573 -41.72 17.26 -3.68
C GLN A 573 -43.09 16.84 -4.24
N GLU A 574 -43.17 16.48 -5.53
CA GLU A 574 -44.40 15.97 -6.15
C GLU A 574 -44.94 14.71 -5.43
N TYR A 575 -44.05 13.86 -4.91
CA TYR A 575 -44.44 12.70 -4.11
C TYR A 575 -45.02 13.11 -2.76
N LEU A 576 -44.33 13.98 -2.01
CA LEU A 576 -44.76 14.41 -0.68
C LEU A 576 -46.02 15.29 -0.72
N ASP A 577 -46.20 16.12 -1.75
CA ASP A 577 -47.38 16.98 -1.94
C ASP A 577 -48.68 16.17 -2.05
N GLN A 578 -48.63 14.93 -2.55
CA GLN A 578 -49.79 14.03 -2.59
C GLN A 578 -50.36 13.75 -1.19
N PHE A 579 -49.51 13.72 -0.15
CA PHE A 579 -49.92 13.49 1.24
C PHE A 579 -50.40 14.78 1.93
N VAL A 580 -50.05 15.95 1.37
CA VAL A 580 -50.57 17.25 1.83
C VAL A 580 -51.96 17.49 1.23
N GLN A 581 -52.15 17.11 -0.04
CA GLN A 581 -53.42 17.25 -0.75
C GLN A 581 -54.47 16.24 -0.29
N ASP A 582 -54.04 15.02 0.07
CA ASP A 582 -54.88 13.96 0.60
C ASP A 582 -54.30 13.47 1.94
N ALA A 583 -54.83 14.02 3.04
CA ALA A 583 -54.36 13.72 4.39
C ALA A 583 -54.58 12.25 4.77
N ASP A 584 -55.59 11.58 4.22
CA ASP A 584 -55.92 10.18 4.49
C ASP A 584 -55.17 9.22 3.55
N ARG A 585 -54.31 9.73 2.67
CA ARG A 585 -53.45 8.88 1.84
C ARG A 585 -52.61 7.95 2.73
N PRO A 586 -52.63 6.62 2.48
CA PRO A 586 -51.87 5.65 3.26
C PRO A 586 -50.35 5.94 3.22
N LYS A 587 -49.74 6.06 4.39
CA LYS A 587 -48.33 6.38 4.62
C LYS A 587 -47.56 5.11 4.96
N ASP A 588 -46.80 4.61 4.00
CA ASP A 588 -45.91 3.48 4.23
C ASP A 588 -44.58 3.92 4.87
N ILE A 589 -43.68 2.95 5.10
CA ILE A 589 -42.37 3.24 5.67
C ILE A 589 -41.49 4.15 4.78
N PHE A 590 -41.69 4.13 3.46
CA PHE A 590 -40.92 4.96 2.55
C PHE A 590 -41.35 6.41 2.61
N TYR A 591 -42.65 6.70 2.81
CA TYR A 591 -43.11 8.04 3.16
C TYR A 591 -42.33 8.60 4.36
N TYR A 592 -42.19 7.82 5.44
CA TYR A 592 -41.45 8.27 6.62
C TYR A 592 -39.96 8.46 6.33
N TYR A 593 -39.33 7.53 5.60
CA TYR A 593 -37.94 7.64 5.18
C TYR A 593 -37.66 8.89 4.35
N LEU A 594 -38.61 9.27 3.48
CA LEU A 594 -38.49 10.40 2.58
C LEU A 594 -38.78 11.74 3.26
N LYS A 595 -39.75 11.76 4.18
CA LYS A 595 -40.15 12.97 4.91
C LYS A 595 -39.21 13.34 6.06
N HIS A 596 -38.68 12.35 6.78
CA HIS A 596 -37.97 12.58 8.04
C HIS A 596 -36.46 12.29 7.90
N PRO A 597 -35.57 13.26 8.19
CA PRO A 597 -34.14 13.13 7.90
C PRO A 597 -33.46 12.00 8.70
N ASN A 598 -33.84 11.79 9.95
CA ASN A 598 -33.15 10.83 10.83
C ASN A 598 -33.46 9.35 10.53
N PHE A 599 -34.21 9.07 9.45
CA PHE A 599 -34.32 7.73 8.86
C PHE A 599 -33.09 7.34 8.02
N SER A 600 -32.17 8.27 7.83
CA SER A 600 -30.98 8.07 6.99
C SER A 600 -29.72 8.68 7.57
N THR A 601 -29.87 9.52 8.60
CA THR A 601 -28.78 10.25 9.23
C THR A 601 -28.82 10.16 10.74
N TRP A 602 -27.67 10.32 11.37
CA TRP A 602 -27.53 10.54 12.81
C TRP A 602 -26.46 11.60 13.04
N ASN A 603 -26.78 12.65 13.82
CA ASN A 603 -25.88 13.79 14.09
C ASN A 603 -25.25 14.37 12.80
N GLY A 604 -26.06 14.58 11.76
CA GLY A 604 -25.62 15.12 10.48
C GLY A 604 -24.79 14.16 9.61
N SER A 605 -24.52 12.93 10.08
CA SER A 605 -23.78 11.91 9.32
C SER A 605 -24.73 10.89 8.70
N SER A 606 -24.56 10.59 7.41
CA SER A 606 -25.28 9.48 6.75
C SER A 606 -24.96 8.14 7.40
N THR A 607 -25.97 7.29 7.54
CA THR A 607 -25.75 5.87 7.87
C THR A 607 -25.17 5.14 6.67
N ASP A 608 -24.68 3.92 6.91
CA ASP A 608 -24.29 3.04 5.82
C ASP A 608 -25.51 2.60 4.99
N GLY A 609 -26.76 2.77 5.44
CA GLY A 609 -27.97 2.38 4.72
C GLY A 609 -28.46 0.96 5.02
N TYR A 610 -28.06 0.37 6.15
CA TYR A 610 -28.59 -0.93 6.60
C TYR A 610 -29.79 -0.76 7.52
N TYR A 611 -30.80 -1.59 7.29
CA TYR A 611 -31.97 -1.73 8.13
C TYR A 611 -32.13 -3.19 8.53
N TRP A 612 -32.46 -3.43 9.80
CA TRP A 612 -32.87 -4.73 10.30
C TRP A 612 -34.38 -4.76 10.50
N TRP A 613 -35.01 -5.84 10.05
CA TRP A 613 -36.46 -6.03 10.06
C TRP A 613 -36.80 -7.49 10.26
N GLN A 614 -37.44 -7.80 11.39
CA GLN A 614 -37.85 -9.17 11.67
C GLN A 614 -38.98 -9.63 10.74
N ASP A 615 -39.95 -8.74 10.50
CA ASP A 615 -41.13 -9.02 9.68
C ASP A 615 -41.52 -7.77 8.88
N PHE A 616 -40.79 -7.51 7.79
CA PHE A 616 -41.08 -6.39 6.89
C PHE A 616 -42.51 -6.42 6.34
N LYS A 617 -43.07 -7.62 6.12
CA LYS A 617 -44.35 -7.78 5.43
C LYS A 617 -45.53 -7.45 6.32
N ASN A 618 -45.55 -7.98 7.54
CA ASN A 618 -46.70 -7.79 8.45
C ASN A 618 -46.45 -6.70 9.49
N LYS A 619 -45.19 -6.31 9.70
CA LYS A 619 -44.80 -5.27 10.67
C LYS A 619 -43.87 -4.21 10.05
N PRO A 620 -44.31 -3.51 9.00
CA PRO A 620 -43.51 -2.54 8.27
C PRO A 620 -43.18 -1.27 9.06
N TYR A 621 -43.53 -1.14 10.33
CA TYR A 621 -43.06 -0.03 11.15
C TYR A 621 -42.14 -0.46 12.28
N GLU A 622 -41.99 -1.76 12.54
CA GLU A 622 -41.04 -2.32 13.51
C GLU A 622 -39.66 -2.53 12.86
N ALA A 623 -39.06 -1.42 12.40
CA ALA A 623 -37.76 -1.39 11.75
C ALA A 623 -36.66 -0.87 12.68
N VAL A 624 -35.45 -1.40 12.55
CA VAL A 624 -34.26 -0.94 13.26
C VAL A 624 -33.24 -0.42 12.25
N MET A 625 -32.95 0.88 12.30
CA MET A 625 -31.92 1.51 11.47
C MET A 625 -30.55 1.26 12.09
N LEU A 626 -29.62 0.71 11.31
CA LEU A 626 -28.23 0.50 11.72
C LEU A 626 -27.38 1.68 11.27
N PHE A 627 -26.48 2.16 12.14
CA PHE A 627 -25.52 3.20 11.74
C PHE A 627 -24.49 2.66 10.74
N ARG A 628 -24.06 1.40 10.94
CA ARG A 628 -23.05 0.68 10.15
C ARG A 628 -23.59 -0.67 9.67
N THR A 629 -22.72 -1.66 9.47
CA THR A 629 -23.03 -2.94 8.84
C THR A 629 -23.53 -4.04 9.76
N ASN A 630 -23.36 -3.92 11.08
CA ASN A 630 -23.72 -4.96 12.03
C ASN A 630 -24.64 -4.45 13.15
N TYR A 631 -25.42 -5.38 13.70
CA TYR A 631 -26.38 -5.12 14.79
C TYR A 631 -25.68 -4.86 16.15
N ILE A 632 -24.39 -5.14 16.26
CA ILE A 632 -23.59 -4.89 17.48
C ILE A 632 -23.23 -3.40 17.58
N GLY A 633 -23.16 -2.70 16.45
CA GLY A 633 -22.93 -1.25 16.40
C GLY A 633 -24.15 -0.45 16.84
N ARG A 634 -24.03 0.88 16.80
CA ARG A 634 -25.14 1.79 17.13
C ARG A 634 -26.32 1.56 16.18
N HIS A 635 -27.49 1.41 16.76
CA HIS A 635 -28.73 1.21 16.04
C HIS A 635 -29.92 1.69 16.86
N TRP A 636 -30.99 2.07 16.17
CA TRP A 636 -32.19 2.69 16.76
C TRP A 636 -33.43 2.34 15.96
N SER A 637 -34.60 2.43 16.58
CA SER A 637 -35.84 2.68 15.84
C SER A 637 -35.75 4.07 15.18
N PRO A 638 -35.90 4.19 13.84
CA PRO A 638 -35.81 5.47 13.16
C PRO A 638 -36.92 6.45 13.59
N PHE A 639 -38.09 5.92 13.97
CA PHE A 639 -39.21 6.70 14.49
C PHE A 639 -38.89 7.36 15.83
N LEU A 640 -38.33 6.59 16.76
CA LEU A 640 -37.91 7.10 18.06
C LEU A 640 -36.74 8.07 17.93
N LEU A 641 -35.83 7.79 16.99
CA LEU A 641 -34.72 8.68 16.71
C LEU A 641 -35.23 10.04 16.22
N GLU A 642 -36.11 10.08 15.23
CA GLU A 642 -36.69 11.35 14.75
C GLU A 642 -37.41 12.11 15.87
N LEU A 643 -38.19 11.43 16.71
CA LEU A 643 -38.86 12.05 17.86
C LEU A 643 -37.87 12.68 18.85
N SER A 644 -36.75 12.02 19.12
CA SER A 644 -35.71 12.54 20.03
C SER A 644 -35.06 13.85 19.55
N PHE A 645 -35.05 14.10 18.24
CA PHE A 645 -34.56 15.36 17.68
C PHE A 645 -35.65 16.45 17.62
N ARG A 646 -36.93 16.08 17.68
CA ARG A 646 -38.06 17.02 17.59
C ARG A 646 -38.57 17.50 18.95
N ASN A 647 -38.31 16.75 20.01
CA ASN A 647 -38.82 17.04 21.35
C ASN A 647 -37.67 17.16 22.35
N GLU A 648 -37.48 18.35 22.94
CA GLU A 648 -36.38 18.62 23.88
C GLU A 648 -36.48 17.81 25.18
N ASN A 649 -37.69 17.34 25.52
CA ASN A 649 -37.93 16.49 26.69
C ASN A 649 -37.69 15.00 26.41
N CYS A 650 -37.31 14.64 25.18
CA CYS A 650 -37.01 13.28 24.80
C CYS A 650 -35.51 13.03 24.69
N LYS A 651 -35.07 11.88 25.23
CA LYS A 651 -33.70 11.37 25.09
C LYS A 651 -33.74 9.95 24.59
N LEU A 652 -32.84 9.62 23.66
CA LEU A 652 -32.70 8.28 23.11
C LEU A 652 -31.27 7.81 23.23
N GLU A 653 -31.08 6.67 23.90
CA GLU A 653 -29.79 5.99 23.96
C GLU A 653 -29.57 5.08 22.75
N ASN A 654 -28.38 4.50 22.64
CA ASN A 654 -28.04 3.56 21.56
C ASN A 654 -28.66 2.17 21.80
N TYR A 655 -28.54 1.30 20.81
CA TYR A 655 -28.80 -0.14 20.91
C TYR A 655 -30.28 -0.50 21.12
N ASP A 656 -31.16 0.12 20.32
CA ASP A 656 -32.62 -0.09 20.39
C ASP A 656 -33.22 0.18 21.79
N ALA A 657 -32.62 1.15 22.50
CA ALA A 657 -33.16 1.67 23.74
C ALA A 657 -34.56 2.28 23.51
N PRO A 658 -35.45 2.22 24.52
CA PRO A 658 -36.70 2.98 24.45
C PRO A 658 -36.39 4.48 24.46
N LEU A 659 -37.27 5.28 23.87
CA LEU A 659 -37.23 6.73 23.97
C LEU A 659 -37.68 7.13 25.37
N VAL A 660 -36.88 7.90 26.08
CA VAL A 660 -37.21 8.40 27.41
C VAL A 660 -37.75 9.81 27.28
N PHE A 661 -39.03 10.00 27.61
CA PHE A 661 -39.64 11.32 27.79
C PHE A 661 -39.59 11.69 29.26
N SER A 662 -39.21 12.93 29.58
CA SER A 662 -39.16 13.42 30.96
C SER A 662 -39.73 14.84 31.05
N ASN A 663 -40.77 15.02 31.87
CA ASN A 663 -41.32 16.33 32.20
C ASN A 663 -41.55 16.43 33.72
N GLY A 664 -40.76 17.26 34.40
CA GLY A 664 -40.80 17.37 35.86
C GLY A 664 -40.47 16.03 36.54
N GLN A 665 -41.44 15.46 37.27
CA GLN A 665 -41.32 14.16 37.95
C GLN A 665 -41.86 12.99 37.12
N VAL A 666 -42.44 13.24 35.95
CA VAL A 666 -43.02 12.21 35.09
C VAL A 666 -41.96 11.72 34.10
N ILE A 667 -41.75 10.42 34.07
CA ILE A 667 -40.79 9.75 33.18
C ILE A 667 -41.47 8.57 32.48
N PHE A 668 -41.48 8.62 31.14
CA PHE A 668 -42.03 7.57 30.29
C PHE A 668 -40.97 6.96 29.38
N GLU A 669 -40.97 5.63 29.31
CA GLU A 669 -40.28 4.85 28.29
C GLU A 669 -41.23 4.53 27.14
N ILE A 670 -40.84 4.90 25.92
CA ILE A 670 -41.67 4.78 24.73
C ILE A 670 -41.00 3.83 23.73
N ARG A 671 -41.73 2.82 23.26
CA ARG A 671 -41.30 1.94 22.16
C ARG A 671 -42.24 2.06 20.98
N ASN A 672 -41.68 2.17 19.78
CA ASN A 672 -42.45 2.09 18.54
C ASN A 672 -42.86 0.63 18.29
N VAL A 673 -44.14 0.43 17.98
CA VAL A 673 -44.75 -0.86 17.61
C VAL A 673 -45.54 -0.68 16.32
N ASN A 674 -45.93 -1.78 15.67
CA ASN A 674 -46.53 -1.66 14.33
C ASN A 674 -47.78 -0.77 14.29
N ASN A 675 -48.64 -0.87 15.30
CA ASN A 675 -49.91 -0.14 15.40
C ASN A 675 -49.83 1.16 16.24
N GLY A 676 -48.63 1.60 16.64
CA GLY A 676 -48.45 2.88 17.35
C GLY A 676 -47.26 2.92 18.29
N PHE A 677 -47.40 3.58 19.45
CA PHE A 677 -46.32 3.74 20.42
C PHE A 677 -46.73 3.19 21.78
N ARG A 678 -45.96 2.23 22.31
CA ARG A 678 -46.17 1.68 23.65
C ARG A 678 -45.49 2.56 24.69
N PHE A 679 -46.26 3.05 25.65
CA PHE A 679 -45.78 3.81 26.80
C PHE A 679 -45.65 2.90 28.02
N LYS A 680 -44.56 3.08 28.77
CA LYS A 680 -44.34 2.48 30.08
C LYS A 680 -43.84 3.54 31.04
N ALA A 681 -44.30 3.47 32.29
CA ALA A 681 -43.79 4.34 33.34
C ALA A 681 -42.47 3.81 33.91
N ALA A 682 -41.54 4.71 34.23
CA ALA A 682 -40.27 4.35 34.86
C ALA A 682 -40.37 4.16 36.38
N ASP A 683 -41.40 4.72 37.01
CA ASP A 683 -41.64 4.69 38.45
C ASP A 683 -43.15 4.72 38.79
N ASP A 684 -43.49 4.56 40.07
CA ASP A 684 -44.87 4.48 40.55
C ASP A 684 -45.67 5.78 40.34
N LEU A 685 -45.00 6.94 40.45
CA LEU A 685 -45.64 8.25 40.25
C LEU A 685 -46.03 8.42 38.78
N SER A 686 -45.10 8.11 37.88
CA SER A 686 -45.33 8.08 36.44
C SER A 686 -46.38 7.02 36.07
N ALA A 687 -46.44 5.89 36.78
CA ALA A 687 -47.42 4.84 36.53
C ALA A 687 -48.84 5.30 36.86
N ALA A 688 -49.03 6.01 37.98
CA ALA A 688 -50.32 6.60 38.33
C ALA A 688 -50.77 7.60 37.25
N TYR A 689 -49.87 8.49 36.82
CA TYR A 689 -50.17 9.48 35.79
C TYR A 689 -50.47 8.84 34.42
N LEU A 690 -49.73 7.81 34.02
CA LEU A 690 -50.01 7.07 32.79
C LEU A 690 -51.38 6.37 32.82
N GLN A 691 -51.81 5.85 33.97
CA GLN A 691 -53.16 5.26 34.10
C GLN A 691 -54.27 6.29 33.96
N GLU A 692 -54.07 7.52 34.43
CA GLU A 692 -55.03 8.61 34.23
C GLU A 692 -55.14 8.98 32.74
N ILE A 693 -54.01 9.07 32.04
CA ILE A 693 -53.97 9.29 30.59
C ILE A 693 -54.73 8.18 29.85
N ILE A 694 -54.46 6.90 30.16
CA ILE A 694 -55.10 5.76 29.49
C ILE A 694 -56.62 5.79 29.70
N LYS A 695 -57.09 6.09 30.91
CA LYS A 695 -58.53 6.19 31.21
C LYS A 695 -59.20 7.39 30.56
N GLY A 696 -58.46 8.49 30.40
CA GLY A 696 -58.96 9.76 29.86
C GLY A 696 -58.86 9.89 28.34
N ASN A 697 -58.20 8.97 27.64
CA ASN A 697 -57.90 9.08 26.21
C ASN A 697 -58.20 7.78 25.45
N GLU A 698 -59.28 7.77 24.68
CA GLU A 698 -59.74 6.62 23.88
C GLU A 698 -58.74 6.15 22.80
N GLN A 699 -57.72 6.96 22.50
CA GLN A 699 -56.66 6.59 21.56
C GLN A 699 -55.63 5.63 22.18
N PHE A 700 -55.64 5.44 23.49
CA PHE A 700 -54.82 4.43 24.16
C PHE A 700 -55.54 3.07 24.19
N THR A 701 -54.77 1.99 24.06
CA THR A 701 -55.21 0.66 24.48
C THR A 701 -55.06 0.50 25.99
N ASP A 702 -55.77 -0.50 26.54
CA ASP A 702 -55.61 -0.91 27.94
C ASP A 702 -54.17 -1.35 28.28
N ASP A 703 -53.39 -1.82 27.29
CA ASP A 703 -51.97 -2.19 27.44
C ASP A 703 -50.98 -1.03 27.21
N GLY A 704 -51.48 0.21 27.14
CA GLY A 704 -50.65 1.42 27.08
C GLY A 704 -50.07 1.74 25.69
N ILE A 705 -50.70 1.27 24.62
CA ILE A 705 -50.34 1.63 23.24
C ILE A 705 -51.15 2.83 22.80
N TYR A 706 -50.47 3.93 22.52
CA TYR A 706 -51.04 5.07 21.81
C TYR A 706 -51.20 4.72 20.33
N LYS A 707 -52.45 4.49 19.90
CA LYS A 707 -52.77 3.94 18.58
C LYS A 707 -52.56 4.94 17.46
N ILE A 708 -52.05 4.44 16.34
CA ILE A 708 -52.07 5.13 15.05
C ILE A 708 -53.20 4.54 14.21
N THR A 709 -53.97 5.41 13.58
CA THR A 709 -55.07 5.01 12.69
C THR A 709 -54.48 4.37 11.44
N GLN A 710 -54.89 3.15 11.13
CA GLN A 710 -54.38 2.36 10.00
C GLN A 710 -55.52 1.90 9.10
N ASN A 711 -55.23 1.73 7.81
CA ASN A 711 -56.15 1.12 6.85
C ASN A 711 -56.20 -0.42 7.00
N ALA A 712 -57.01 -1.08 6.16
CA ALA A 712 -57.16 -2.54 6.19
C ALA A 712 -55.87 -3.33 5.90
N ASP A 713 -54.92 -2.72 5.19
CA ASP A 713 -53.61 -3.29 4.88
C ASP A 713 -52.56 -3.01 5.98
N GLY A 714 -52.97 -2.34 7.06
CA GLY A 714 -52.09 -1.96 8.16
C GLY A 714 -51.19 -0.77 7.83
N LEU A 715 -51.54 0.05 6.82
CA LEU A 715 -50.81 1.28 6.50
C LEU A 715 -51.32 2.48 7.30
N ASP A 716 -50.44 3.38 7.72
CA ASP A 716 -50.83 4.52 8.55
C ASP A 716 -51.66 5.54 7.75
N LEU A 717 -52.77 6.00 8.31
CA LEU A 717 -53.59 7.08 7.73
C LEU A 717 -53.17 8.46 8.23
N GLU A 718 -52.39 8.53 9.30
CA GLU A 718 -51.87 9.76 9.89
C GLU A 718 -50.36 9.65 10.14
N ASP A 719 -49.64 10.78 10.16
CA ASP A 719 -48.19 10.75 10.40
C ASP A 719 -47.90 10.43 11.87
N ARG A 720 -47.37 9.23 12.13
CA ARG A 720 -47.16 8.74 13.50
C ARG A 720 -46.18 9.60 14.31
N ILE A 721 -45.19 10.20 13.66
CA ILE A 721 -44.19 11.04 14.34
C ILE A 721 -44.83 12.36 14.75
N GLU A 722 -45.59 12.99 13.85
CA GLU A 722 -46.29 14.24 14.16
C GLU A 722 -47.35 14.04 15.26
N LYS A 723 -48.13 12.96 15.17
CA LYS A 723 -49.14 12.61 16.17
C LYS A 723 -48.52 12.37 17.54
N CYS A 724 -47.47 11.55 17.63
CA CYS A 724 -46.81 11.29 18.90
C CYS A 724 -46.16 12.55 19.47
N ASN A 725 -45.48 13.36 18.64
CA ASN A 725 -44.84 14.59 19.11
C ASN A 725 -45.87 15.61 19.64
N THR A 726 -47.01 15.76 18.94
CA THR A 726 -48.11 16.62 19.39
C THR A 726 -48.67 16.17 20.73
N PHE A 727 -48.87 14.85 20.91
CA PHE A 727 -49.30 14.29 22.18
C PHE A 727 -48.27 14.55 23.30
N LEU A 728 -46.97 14.29 23.06
CA LEU A 728 -45.92 14.55 24.06
C LEU A 728 -45.86 16.02 24.47
N ASN A 729 -46.04 16.95 23.52
CA ASN A 729 -46.09 18.38 23.83
C ASN A 729 -47.31 18.77 24.66
N SER A 730 -48.45 18.09 24.49
CA SER A 730 -49.64 18.33 25.30
C SER A 730 -49.47 17.93 26.78
N LEU A 731 -48.47 17.09 27.11
CA LEU A 731 -48.15 16.68 28.48
C LEU A 731 -47.21 17.66 29.21
N ILE A 732 -46.72 18.69 28.52
CA ILE A 732 -45.84 19.71 29.09
C ILE A 732 -46.64 20.82 29.79
N HIS A 733 -47.91 20.98 29.40
CA HIS A 733 -48.87 21.95 29.91
C HIS A 733 -49.88 21.29 30.85
#